data_AF-A0AAV4IAL4-F1
#
_entry.id   AF-A0AAV4IAL4-F1
#
_cell.length_a   1.000
_cell.length_b   1.000
_cell.length_c   1.000
_cell.angle_alpha   90.00
_cell.angle_beta   90.00
_cell.angle_gamma   90.00
#
_symmetry.space_group_name_H-M   'P 1'
#
loop_
_entity.id
_entity.type
_entity.pdbx_description
1 polymer ?
#
loop_
_entity_poly.entity_id
_entity_poly.type
_entity_poly.pdbx_seq_one_letter_code
_entity_poly.pdbx_strand_id
1 'polypeptide(L)'
;MANSLKEVLVSTAEEVLGRKRRTIQHWVTNEELDLCNKRRELRKRKFGSNVATENYQLVNKAVRKKMKEAKEKWIDDQCVAIEQGMSSGKSKQAFSTLKMHTKTFQPKVNLIEDKDGRLLTDDEDIMQRWSEYCSDLYNYELQPDLSILSATRDPPETDDSPPIQKSEVEAAVKSLKLGKAPGVDNIPSELLKAGGEEVNNILTSLCQRIWNEKKWPTEWTKSLVVPLPKTGNLRLCNNYRTISLISHPNKVMLRVLLNRLKPKAEEILAEEQAGFRAGRSTVEQIFNCRILIEKHMQHQRDLFHNFIDFKKGFDRVWHDGLWHVLRGFNIDEGLVKTIKSLYMNSNSAVFLNNTIGNSFKTTVGVRQGCLLSPVLFNIFLERIMQDTLHQHSQTISIGRRPVCNLRFADDIDLIAGSQAEVQVLTDRLVASSKAFGMEMSSEKSKVMVSNERVNDASITMDDEPLELVHKFKYLGAILHEDGSSTVEVRSRIALATAAFAKLEKIWKSSISFKAKHKLFRSLVSSIQTNGCETWTLLADTERRIQVFENKCLRKLLRISYKDHVTNESVRELVVAYVGPQEPSLATVKRRKLAWFGHVTRHDSLSKTILQGTVEGKHRRGRQKKAWCDNIKEWTGMAMYELVRSASDRDAWRQKTASSALRSPAVKYGQPPINSASIVSSFIL
;
A
#
# COMPACT_ATOMS: atom_id res chain seq x y z
N MET A 1 -23.65 -25.95 16.24
CA MET A 1 -22.53 -25.28 16.95
C MET A 1 -22.23 -23.89 16.38
N ALA A 2 -21.84 -23.74 15.10
CA ALA A 2 -21.53 -22.42 14.53
C ALA A 2 -22.71 -21.41 14.55
N ASN A 3 -23.92 -21.84 14.16
CA ASN A 3 -25.11 -20.96 14.20
C ASN A 3 -25.47 -20.55 15.63
N SER A 4 -25.41 -21.50 16.57
CA SER A 4 -25.64 -21.24 18.00
C SER A 4 -24.62 -20.24 18.57
N LEU A 5 -23.33 -20.34 18.21
CA LEU A 5 -22.32 -19.36 18.63
C LEU A 5 -22.67 -17.95 18.14
N LYS A 6 -23.11 -17.83 16.88
CA LYS A 6 -23.52 -16.55 16.29
C LYS A 6 -24.71 -15.96 17.03
N GLU A 7 -25.77 -16.74 17.19
CA GLU A 7 -27.01 -16.31 17.84
C GLU A 7 -26.72 -15.76 19.24
N VAL A 8 -26.01 -16.54 20.07
CA VAL A 8 -25.64 -16.14 21.43
C VAL A 8 -24.78 -14.87 21.44
N LEU A 9 -23.71 -14.81 20.64
CA LEU A 9 -22.82 -13.65 20.64
C LEU A 9 -23.54 -12.37 20.20
N VAL A 10 -24.35 -12.45 19.13
CA VAL A 10 -25.03 -11.29 18.58
C VAL A 10 -26.17 -10.86 19.48
N SER A 11 -26.99 -11.78 19.99
CA SER A 11 -28.11 -11.44 20.88
C SER A 11 -27.61 -10.83 22.18
N THR A 12 -26.60 -11.43 22.82
CA THR A 12 -26.01 -10.88 24.06
C THR A 12 -25.37 -9.53 23.80
N ALA A 13 -24.70 -9.32 22.65
CA ALA A 13 -24.14 -8.02 22.32
C ALA A 13 -25.22 -6.95 22.10
N GLU A 14 -26.33 -7.31 21.45
CA GLU A 14 -27.45 -6.39 21.24
C GLU A 14 -28.15 -6.04 22.56
N GLU A 15 -28.31 -7.01 23.46
CA GLU A 15 -28.89 -6.82 24.79
C GLU A 15 -27.99 -5.95 25.69
N VAL A 16 -26.69 -6.25 25.75
CA VAL A 16 -25.76 -5.60 26.70
C VAL A 16 -25.23 -4.27 26.18
N LEU A 17 -24.93 -4.16 24.88
CA LEU A 17 -24.25 -2.99 24.29
C LEU A 17 -25.18 -2.11 23.44
N GLY A 18 -26.20 -2.70 22.82
CA GLY A 18 -27.08 -2.02 21.86
C GLY A 18 -26.38 -1.61 20.55
N ARG A 19 -27.14 -1.01 19.64
CA ARG A 19 -26.61 -0.50 18.35
C ARG A 19 -26.27 0.98 18.43
N LYS A 20 -25.02 1.33 18.13
CA LYS A 20 -24.59 2.74 18.03
C LYS A 20 -25.21 3.41 16.80
N ARG A 21 -26.13 4.37 17.01
CA ARG A 21 -26.67 5.20 15.92
C ARG A 21 -25.58 6.11 15.33
N ARG A 22 -25.53 6.20 14.00
CA ARG A 22 -24.59 7.06 13.28
C ARG A 22 -25.13 8.48 13.30
N THR A 23 -24.62 9.33 14.19
CA THR A 23 -24.93 10.76 14.20
C THR A 23 -24.22 11.44 13.03
N ILE A 24 -24.98 11.88 12.03
CA ILE A 24 -24.46 12.78 11.00
C ILE A 24 -24.36 14.16 11.66
N GLN A 25 -23.14 14.62 11.92
CA GLN A 25 -22.94 16.00 12.39
C GLN A 25 -23.26 16.95 11.24
N HIS A 26 -24.48 17.48 11.22
CA HIS A 26 -24.84 18.59 10.36
C HIS A 26 -24.24 19.87 10.94
N TRP A 27 -23.41 20.55 10.16
CA TRP A 27 -22.86 21.88 10.52
C TRP A 27 -23.88 23.00 10.32
N VAL A 28 -25.08 22.67 9.86
CA VAL A 28 -26.20 23.56 9.59
C VAL A 28 -27.26 23.28 10.64
N THR A 29 -27.68 24.31 11.38
CA THR A 29 -28.76 24.26 12.36
C THR A 29 -30.12 24.51 11.69
N ASN A 30 -31.20 24.33 12.44
CA ASN A 30 -32.56 24.63 11.96
C ASN A 30 -32.72 26.10 11.56
N GLU A 31 -32.05 27.02 12.24
CA GLU A 31 -32.12 28.46 11.93
C GLU A 31 -31.56 28.78 10.53
N GLU A 32 -30.42 28.16 10.14
CA GLU A 32 -29.88 28.35 8.80
C GLU A 32 -30.73 27.66 7.72
N LEU A 33 -31.38 26.53 8.05
CA LEU A 33 -32.32 25.86 7.15
C LEU A 33 -33.56 26.71 6.88
N ASP A 34 -34.10 27.37 7.90
CA ASP A 34 -35.25 28.27 7.77
C ASP A 34 -34.93 29.49 6.90
N LEU A 35 -33.75 30.08 7.09
CA LEU A 35 -33.21 31.13 6.21
C LEU A 35 -33.06 30.67 4.75
N CYS A 36 -32.61 29.43 4.53
CA CYS A 36 -32.52 28.83 3.21
C CYS A 36 -33.91 28.61 2.57
N ASN A 37 -34.91 28.19 3.37
CA ASN A 37 -36.29 28.01 2.93
C ASN A 37 -36.92 29.35 2.56
N LYS A 38 -36.75 30.39 3.40
CA LYS A 38 -37.20 31.76 3.11
C LYS A 38 -36.61 32.30 1.79
N ARG A 39 -35.33 32.03 1.52
CA ARG A 39 -34.70 32.35 0.23
C ARG A 39 -35.34 31.59 -0.94
N ARG A 40 -35.66 30.30 -0.77
CA ARG A 40 -36.32 29.48 -1.83
C ARG A 40 -37.71 30.01 -2.14
N GLU A 41 -38.48 30.39 -1.12
CA GLU A 41 -39.81 30.97 -1.30
C GLU A 41 -39.76 32.29 -2.06
N LEU A 42 -38.83 33.18 -1.69
CA LEU A 42 -38.62 34.45 -2.39
C LEU A 42 -38.17 34.26 -3.85
N ARG A 43 -37.44 33.18 -4.15
CA ARG A 43 -37.05 32.83 -5.53
C ARG A 43 -38.21 32.28 -6.36
N LYS A 44 -39.21 31.62 -5.74
CA LYS A 44 -40.39 31.07 -6.42
C LYS A 44 -41.38 32.17 -6.82
N ARG A 45 -41.43 33.27 -6.07
CA ARG A 45 -42.21 34.46 -6.44
C ARG A 45 -41.50 35.13 -7.62
N LYS A 46 -42.07 35.08 -8.84
CA LYS A 46 -41.50 35.71 -10.04
C LYS A 46 -41.13 37.18 -9.74
N PHE A 47 -39.94 37.63 -10.15
CA PHE A 47 -39.45 38.99 -9.95
C PHE A 47 -40.30 39.99 -10.74
N GLY A 48 -41.29 40.60 -10.09
CA GLY A 48 -42.22 41.57 -10.70
C GLY A 48 -42.05 43.01 -10.22
N SER A 49 -41.22 43.29 -9.21
CA SER A 49 -40.97 44.65 -8.67
C SER A 49 -39.55 44.80 -8.11
N ASN A 50 -39.00 46.02 -8.11
CA ASN A 50 -37.68 46.32 -7.55
C ASN A 50 -37.55 45.93 -6.06
N VAL A 51 -38.62 46.10 -5.28
CA VAL A 51 -38.68 45.74 -3.86
C VAL A 51 -38.56 44.22 -3.63
N ALA A 52 -39.16 43.40 -4.51
CA ALA A 52 -39.02 41.94 -4.43
C ALA A 52 -37.59 41.49 -4.73
N THR A 53 -36.92 42.17 -5.67
CA THR A 53 -35.52 41.93 -6.03
C THR A 53 -34.58 42.32 -4.88
N GLU A 54 -34.76 43.50 -4.26
CA GLU A 54 -33.97 43.95 -3.11
C GLU A 54 -34.13 43.02 -1.90
N ASN A 55 -35.36 42.62 -1.58
CA ASN A 55 -35.63 41.68 -0.49
C ASN A 55 -34.95 40.32 -0.71
N TYR A 56 -34.99 39.80 -1.95
CA TYR A 56 -34.25 38.57 -2.28
C TYR A 56 -32.73 38.75 -2.13
N GLN A 57 -32.18 39.89 -2.57
CA GLN A 57 -30.74 40.17 -2.44
C GLN A 57 -30.30 40.25 -0.97
N LEU A 58 -31.08 40.92 -0.12
CA LEU A 58 -30.83 41.01 1.33
C LEU A 58 -30.84 39.62 1.98
N VAL A 59 -31.88 38.82 1.73
CA VAL A 59 -31.96 37.45 2.28
C VAL A 59 -30.87 36.55 1.71
N ASN A 60 -30.51 36.67 0.44
CA ASN A 60 -29.41 35.90 -0.14
C ASN A 60 -28.05 36.30 0.46
N LYS A 61 -27.83 37.59 0.76
CA LYS A 61 -26.63 38.07 1.48
C LYS A 61 -26.60 37.53 2.90
N ALA A 62 -27.74 37.57 3.62
CA ALA A 62 -27.86 37.02 4.97
C ALA A 62 -27.62 35.50 5.01
N VAL A 63 -28.21 34.74 4.08
CA VAL A 63 -27.95 33.29 3.92
C VAL A 63 -26.49 33.02 3.65
N ARG A 64 -25.85 33.76 2.71
CA ARG A 64 -24.42 33.59 2.43
C ARG A 64 -23.55 33.87 3.65
N LYS A 65 -23.88 34.91 4.43
CA LYS A 65 -23.17 35.29 5.66
C LYS A 65 -23.33 34.21 6.75
N LYS A 66 -24.57 33.86 7.12
CA LYS A 66 -24.87 32.85 8.15
C LYS A 66 -24.29 31.47 7.79
N MET A 67 -24.42 31.04 6.52
CA MET A 67 -23.84 29.77 6.07
C MET A 67 -22.30 29.79 6.09
N LYS A 68 -21.67 30.94 5.88
CA LYS A 68 -20.22 31.08 6.04
C LYS A 68 -19.83 30.98 7.51
N GLU A 69 -20.48 31.74 8.38
CA GLU A 69 -20.23 31.75 9.83
C GLU A 69 -20.44 30.37 10.48
N ALA A 70 -21.56 29.69 10.17
CA ALA A 70 -21.83 28.34 10.66
C ALA A 70 -20.75 27.34 10.22
N LYS A 71 -20.27 27.47 8.98
CA LYS A 71 -19.20 26.62 8.45
C LYS A 71 -17.85 26.92 9.10
N GLU A 72 -17.54 28.19 9.36
CA GLU A 72 -16.31 28.62 10.04
C GLU A 72 -16.31 28.11 11.49
N LYS A 73 -17.40 28.35 12.24
CA LYS A 73 -17.59 27.82 13.60
C LYS A 73 -17.43 26.31 13.66
N TRP A 74 -18.08 25.58 12.74
CA TRP A 74 -17.93 24.13 12.67
C TRP A 74 -16.48 23.71 12.40
N ILE A 75 -15.74 24.42 11.53
CA ILE A 75 -14.32 24.13 11.31
C ILE A 75 -13.51 24.35 12.60
N ASP A 76 -13.79 25.42 13.34
CA ASP A 76 -13.11 25.74 14.60
C ASP A 76 -13.39 24.69 15.69
N ASP A 77 -14.65 24.27 15.86
CA ASP A 77 -15.02 23.20 16.82
C ASP A 77 -14.28 21.90 16.52
N GLN A 78 -14.11 21.56 15.24
CA GLN A 78 -13.40 20.35 14.84
C GLN A 78 -11.89 20.51 14.99
N CYS A 79 -11.36 21.72 14.81
CA CYS A 79 -9.97 22.06 15.13
C CYS A 79 -9.66 21.84 16.61
N VAL A 80 -10.57 22.28 17.50
CA VAL A 80 -10.49 22.00 18.95
C VAL A 80 -10.52 20.50 19.22
N ALA A 81 -11.41 19.76 18.56
CA ALA A 81 -11.48 18.30 18.72
C ALA A 81 -10.21 17.59 18.24
N ILE A 82 -9.57 18.06 17.16
CA ILE A 82 -8.28 17.55 16.68
C ILE A 82 -7.21 17.80 17.73
N GLU A 83 -7.15 19.01 18.29
CA GLU A 83 -6.16 19.40 19.28
C GLU A 83 -6.28 18.59 20.58
N GLN A 84 -7.49 18.49 21.12
CA GLN A 84 -7.79 17.64 22.28
C GLN A 84 -7.46 16.17 22.00
N GLY A 85 -7.83 15.65 20.83
CA GLY A 85 -7.50 14.29 20.43
C GLY A 85 -5.99 14.05 20.33
N MET A 86 -5.22 15.06 19.91
CA MET A 86 -3.77 14.99 19.79
C MET A 86 -3.06 15.11 21.13
N SER A 87 -3.59 15.88 22.08
CA SER A 87 -3.03 16.06 23.42
C SER A 87 -3.37 14.91 24.37
N SER A 88 -4.59 14.36 24.31
CA SER A 88 -5.05 13.24 25.14
C SER A 88 -4.65 11.85 24.63
N GLY A 89 -3.72 11.75 23.68
CA GLY A 89 -3.30 10.47 23.09
C GLY A 89 -4.33 9.78 22.18
N LYS A 90 -5.52 10.36 21.98
CA LYS A 90 -6.62 9.84 21.14
C LYS A 90 -6.41 10.12 19.65
N SER A 91 -5.23 9.81 19.12
CA SER A 91 -4.82 10.13 17.76
C SER A 91 -5.80 9.60 16.69
N LYS A 92 -6.39 8.41 16.89
CA LYS A 92 -7.37 7.82 15.97
C LYS A 92 -8.61 8.71 15.78
N GLN A 93 -9.09 9.32 16.86
CA GLN A 93 -10.23 10.25 16.82
C GLN A 93 -9.84 11.53 16.06
N ALA A 94 -8.69 12.12 16.38
CA ALA A 94 -8.19 13.32 15.71
C ALA A 94 -8.02 13.11 14.19
N PHE A 95 -7.41 12.00 13.76
CA PHE A 95 -7.27 11.68 12.34
C PHE A 95 -8.61 11.34 11.66
N SER A 96 -9.56 10.75 12.38
CA SER A 96 -10.92 10.52 11.86
C SER A 96 -11.63 11.84 11.57
N THR A 97 -11.58 12.78 12.51
CA THR A 97 -12.11 14.14 12.34
C THR A 97 -11.46 14.84 11.15
N LEU A 98 -10.13 14.81 11.07
CA LEU A 98 -9.40 15.39 9.95
C LEU A 98 -9.76 14.76 8.60
N LYS A 99 -9.99 13.44 8.57
CA LYS A 99 -10.43 12.73 7.37
C LYS A 99 -11.81 13.21 6.92
N MET A 100 -12.71 13.58 7.83
CA MET A 100 -13.99 14.17 7.45
C MET A 100 -13.83 15.53 6.76
N HIS A 101 -12.88 16.36 7.19
CA HIS A 101 -12.59 17.66 6.56
C HIS A 101 -11.89 17.57 5.21
N THR A 102 -11.01 16.58 5.06
CA THR A 102 -10.21 16.38 3.85
C THR A 102 -10.87 15.46 2.84
N LYS A 103 -12.00 14.83 3.19
CA LYS A 103 -12.83 14.07 2.25
C LYS A 103 -13.30 15.01 1.14
N THR A 104 -12.73 14.81 -0.04
CA THR A 104 -13.32 15.30 -1.28
C THR A 104 -14.65 14.58 -1.53
N PHE A 105 -15.53 15.21 -2.29
CA PHE A 105 -16.73 14.55 -2.81
C PHE A 105 -16.30 13.23 -3.46
N GLN A 106 -16.79 12.12 -2.92
CA GLN A 106 -16.68 10.81 -3.54
C GLN A 106 -17.99 10.64 -4.30
N PRO A 107 -17.97 10.52 -5.65
CA PRO A 107 -19.17 10.15 -6.37
C PRO A 107 -19.70 8.87 -5.73
N LYS A 108 -21.00 8.83 -5.42
CA LYS A 108 -21.62 7.57 -5.03
C LYS A 108 -21.36 6.57 -6.16
N VAL A 109 -21.19 5.29 -5.85
CA VAL A 109 -21.06 4.20 -6.85
C VAL A 109 -22.38 3.98 -7.62
N ASN A 110 -23.30 4.94 -7.56
CA ASN A 110 -24.65 4.91 -8.11
C ASN A 110 -24.66 5.28 -9.61
N LEU A 111 -23.53 5.17 -10.31
CA LEU A 111 -23.46 5.43 -11.74
C LEU A 111 -22.39 4.53 -12.35
N ILE A 112 -22.81 3.46 -13.01
CA ILE A 112 -21.92 2.53 -13.70
C ILE A 112 -22.43 2.26 -15.11
N GLU A 113 -21.53 1.89 -16.01
CA GLU A 113 -21.88 1.50 -17.38
C GLU A 113 -22.22 0.00 -17.43
N ASP A 114 -23.26 -0.34 -18.20
CA ASP A 114 -23.54 -1.71 -18.60
C ASP A 114 -22.51 -2.21 -19.63
N LYS A 115 -22.74 -3.41 -20.21
CA LYS A 115 -21.84 -3.98 -21.22
C LYS A 115 -21.87 -3.22 -22.55
N ASP A 116 -22.96 -2.51 -22.85
CA ASP A 116 -23.17 -1.74 -24.08
C ASP A 116 -22.77 -0.26 -23.94
N GLY A 117 -22.25 0.14 -22.77
CA GLY A 117 -21.83 1.51 -22.47
C GLY A 117 -22.96 2.45 -22.04
N ARG A 118 -24.17 1.92 -21.76
CA ARG A 118 -25.29 2.73 -21.24
C ARG A 118 -25.13 2.93 -19.73
N LEU A 119 -25.51 4.12 -19.28
CA LEU A 119 -25.39 4.49 -17.86
C LEU A 119 -26.57 3.94 -17.06
N LEU A 120 -26.26 3.13 -16.07
CA LEU A 120 -27.19 2.64 -15.05
C LEU A 120 -27.20 3.60 -13.87
N THR A 121 -28.39 3.96 -13.41
CA THR A 121 -28.61 4.90 -12.30
C THR A 121 -29.49 4.35 -11.19
N ASP A 122 -30.29 3.31 -11.49
CA ASP A 122 -31.15 2.64 -10.52
C ASP A 122 -30.34 1.68 -9.63
N ASP A 123 -30.64 1.65 -8.33
CA ASP A 123 -29.86 0.86 -7.38
C ASP A 123 -29.99 -0.67 -7.64
N GLU A 124 -31.11 -1.15 -8.19
CA GLU A 124 -31.30 -2.56 -8.55
C GLU A 124 -30.49 -2.93 -9.80
N ASP A 125 -30.59 -2.13 -10.86
CA ASP A 125 -29.81 -2.32 -12.10
C ASP A 125 -28.30 -2.31 -11.80
N ILE A 126 -27.86 -1.38 -10.94
CA ILE A 126 -26.47 -1.27 -10.52
C ILE A 126 -26.03 -2.51 -9.73
N MET A 127 -26.85 -2.97 -8.79
CA MET A 127 -26.56 -4.20 -8.05
C MET A 127 -26.46 -5.40 -8.99
N GLN A 128 -27.40 -5.53 -9.93
CA GLN A 128 -27.42 -6.62 -10.90
C GLN A 128 -26.18 -6.60 -11.79
N ARG A 129 -25.79 -5.42 -12.28
CA ARG A 129 -24.56 -5.25 -13.08
C ARG A 129 -23.30 -5.60 -12.29
N TRP A 130 -23.23 -5.25 -11.00
CA TRP A 130 -22.12 -5.67 -10.14
C TRP A 130 -22.10 -7.18 -9.89
N SER A 131 -23.25 -7.79 -9.63
CA SER A 131 -23.40 -9.23 -9.45
C SER A 131 -22.96 -9.98 -10.69
N GLU A 132 -23.40 -9.54 -11.87
CA GLU A 132 -22.95 -10.06 -13.17
C GLU A 132 -21.43 -9.92 -13.34
N TYR A 133 -20.88 -8.71 -13.18
CA TYR A 133 -19.44 -8.48 -13.31
C TYR A 133 -18.59 -9.35 -12.37
N CYS A 134 -19.00 -9.49 -11.11
CA CYS A 134 -18.27 -10.31 -10.15
C CYS A 134 -18.43 -11.80 -10.44
N SER A 135 -19.61 -12.24 -10.90
CA SER A 135 -19.82 -13.61 -11.36
C SER A 135 -18.93 -13.94 -12.55
N ASP A 136 -18.88 -13.09 -13.58
CA ASP A 136 -18.03 -13.25 -14.75
C ASP A 136 -16.54 -13.27 -14.36
N LEU A 137 -16.14 -12.45 -13.38
CA LEU A 137 -14.77 -12.37 -12.91
C LEU A 137 -14.32 -13.67 -12.20
N TYR A 138 -15.16 -14.21 -11.34
CA TYR A 138 -14.84 -15.36 -10.47
C TYR A 138 -15.30 -16.71 -11.02
N ASN A 139 -15.94 -16.70 -12.20
CA ASN A 139 -16.26 -17.87 -13.01
C ASN A 139 -15.66 -17.77 -14.42
N TYR A 140 -14.57 -17.02 -14.54
CA TYR A 140 -13.85 -16.89 -15.81
C TYR A 140 -13.38 -18.26 -16.29
N GLU A 141 -13.67 -18.57 -17.56
CA GLU A 141 -13.28 -19.83 -18.17
C GLU A 141 -11.79 -19.80 -18.54
N LEU A 142 -10.98 -20.45 -17.71
CA LEU A 142 -9.55 -20.60 -17.95
C LEU A 142 -9.32 -21.70 -18.99
N GLN A 143 -8.23 -21.57 -19.74
CA GLN A 143 -7.74 -22.59 -20.68
C GLN A 143 -6.34 -23.07 -20.26
N PRO A 144 -6.19 -23.71 -19.07
CA PRO A 144 -4.90 -24.24 -18.64
C PRO A 144 -4.54 -25.50 -19.43
N ASP A 145 -3.25 -25.83 -19.47
CA ASP A 145 -2.76 -27.11 -19.96
C ASP A 145 -3.01 -28.19 -18.90
N LEU A 146 -3.99 -29.05 -19.16
CA LEU A 146 -4.36 -30.14 -18.25
C LEU A 146 -3.27 -31.20 -18.12
N SER A 147 -2.30 -31.27 -19.05
CA SER A 147 -1.18 -32.22 -18.96
C SER A 147 -0.32 -31.98 -17.73
N ILE A 148 -0.30 -30.74 -17.19
CA ILE A 148 0.40 -30.37 -15.96
C ILE A 148 -0.01 -31.27 -14.79
N LEU A 149 -1.30 -31.61 -14.69
CA LEU A 149 -1.81 -32.45 -13.59
C LEU A 149 -1.27 -33.89 -13.63
N SER A 150 -0.80 -34.33 -14.80
CA SER A 150 -0.25 -35.67 -15.01
C SER A 150 1.28 -35.74 -14.96
N ALA A 151 1.97 -34.59 -15.07
CA ALA A 151 3.42 -34.51 -15.20
C ALA A 151 4.22 -34.89 -13.94
N THR A 152 3.57 -34.83 -12.77
CA THR A 152 4.19 -35.18 -11.48
C THR A 152 3.25 -36.09 -10.70
N ARG A 153 3.76 -37.24 -10.24
CA ARG A 153 3.00 -38.14 -9.37
C ARG A 153 2.85 -37.45 -8.01
N ASP A 154 1.61 -37.18 -7.61
CA ASP A 154 1.34 -36.68 -6.25
C ASP A 154 1.98 -37.65 -5.24
N PRO A 155 2.69 -37.15 -4.20
CA PRO A 155 3.21 -38.01 -3.15
C PRO A 155 2.08 -38.82 -2.50
N PRO A 156 2.38 -39.98 -1.88
CA PRO A 156 1.36 -40.80 -1.24
C PRO A 156 0.52 -39.96 -0.26
N GLU A 157 -0.80 -40.13 -0.29
CA GLU A 157 -1.73 -39.41 0.60
C GLU A 157 -1.65 -39.94 2.05
N THR A 158 -0.54 -39.73 2.73
CA THR A 158 -0.42 -39.96 4.18
C THR A 158 -0.66 -38.65 4.93
N ASP A 159 -1.77 -38.55 5.65
CA ASP A 159 -2.12 -37.40 6.50
C ASP A 159 -1.61 -37.64 7.93
N ASP A 160 -0.31 -37.41 8.15
CA ASP A 160 0.32 -37.48 9.48
C ASP A 160 0.26 -36.13 10.22
N SER A 161 -0.59 -35.21 9.77
CA SER A 161 -0.59 -33.88 10.32
C SER A 161 -1.14 -33.82 11.75
N PRO A 162 -0.52 -33.02 12.64
CA PRO A 162 -0.99 -32.92 14.01
C PRO A 162 -2.38 -32.26 14.09
N PRO A 163 -3.22 -32.64 15.07
CA PRO A 163 -4.51 -31.98 15.28
C PRO A 163 -4.33 -30.49 15.64
N ILE A 164 -5.38 -29.69 15.44
CA ILE A 164 -5.38 -28.27 15.84
C ILE A 164 -5.37 -28.15 17.37
N GLN A 165 -4.42 -27.37 17.89
CA GLN A 165 -4.29 -27.10 19.32
C GLN A 165 -5.08 -25.86 19.73
N LYS A 166 -5.61 -25.86 20.97
CA LYS A 166 -6.28 -24.69 21.58
C LYS A 166 -5.37 -23.45 21.59
N SER A 167 -4.08 -23.63 21.85
CA SER A 167 -3.07 -22.56 21.85
C SER A 167 -2.97 -21.83 20.50
N GLU A 168 -3.06 -22.56 19.37
CA GLU A 168 -3.06 -21.97 18.03
C GLU A 168 -4.29 -21.08 17.80
N VAL A 169 -5.46 -21.55 18.26
CA VAL A 169 -6.74 -20.85 18.14
C VAL A 169 -6.75 -19.59 19.02
N GLU A 170 -6.29 -19.68 20.26
CA GLU A 170 -6.18 -18.53 21.15
C GLU A 170 -5.21 -17.47 20.61
N ALA A 171 -4.06 -17.89 20.09
CA ALA A 171 -3.12 -16.99 19.44
C ALA A 171 -3.75 -16.31 18.21
N ALA A 172 -4.54 -17.06 17.42
CA ALA A 172 -5.27 -16.53 16.29
C ALA A 172 -6.32 -15.48 16.71
N VAL A 173 -7.13 -15.75 17.74
CA VAL A 173 -8.11 -14.80 18.29
C VAL A 173 -7.41 -13.53 18.79
N LYS A 174 -6.34 -13.67 19.57
CA LYS A 174 -5.53 -12.53 20.07
C LYS A 174 -4.98 -11.66 18.93
N SER A 175 -4.64 -12.27 17.79
CA SER A 175 -4.10 -11.55 16.62
C SER A 175 -5.14 -10.76 15.80
N LEU A 176 -6.44 -10.96 16.03
CA LEU A 176 -7.49 -10.26 15.26
C LEU A 176 -7.41 -8.74 15.45
N LYS A 177 -7.54 -7.99 14.36
CA LYS A 177 -7.55 -6.52 14.40
C LYS A 177 -8.96 -6.02 14.69
N LEU A 178 -9.07 -5.11 15.67
CA LEU A 178 -10.32 -4.43 16.02
C LEU A 178 -10.74 -3.39 14.97
N GLY A 179 -12.02 -3.06 14.94
CA GLY A 179 -12.63 -2.05 14.07
C GLY A 179 -12.67 -2.48 12.61
N LYS A 180 -12.79 -3.77 12.33
CA LYS A 180 -12.88 -4.35 10.99
C LYS A 180 -14.33 -4.75 10.69
N ALA A 181 -14.73 -4.55 9.43
CA ALA A 181 -16.06 -4.94 8.97
C ALA A 181 -16.22 -6.47 9.08
N PRO A 182 -17.36 -6.95 9.62
CA PRO A 182 -17.67 -8.38 9.70
C PRO A 182 -18.06 -8.95 8.33
N GLY A 183 -18.16 -10.28 8.25
CA GLY A 183 -18.67 -10.98 7.08
C GLY A 183 -20.20 -11.15 7.14
N VAL A 184 -20.70 -12.15 6.43
CA VAL A 184 -22.14 -12.49 6.36
C VAL A 184 -22.75 -12.79 7.73
N ASP A 185 -21.94 -13.33 8.66
CA ASP A 185 -22.37 -13.66 10.02
C ASP A 185 -22.57 -12.44 10.93
N ASN A 186 -22.12 -11.26 10.50
CA ASN A 186 -22.16 -10.02 11.27
C ASN A 186 -21.48 -10.10 12.66
N ILE A 187 -20.55 -11.04 12.87
CA ILE A 187 -19.79 -11.15 14.12
C ILE A 187 -18.52 -10.28 14.01
N PRO A 188 -18.39 -9.18 14.77
CA PRO A 188 -17.17 -8.39 14.80
C PRO A 188 -16.09 -9.08 15.64
N SER A 189 -14.83 -8.78 15.34
CA SER A 189 -13.66 -9.34 16.05
C SER A 189 -13.65 -9.06 17.56
N GLU A 190 -14.28 -7.96 17.96
CA GLU A 190 -14.44 -7.48 19.32
C GLU A 190 -15.16 -8.51 20.19
N LEU A 191 -16.24 -9.11 19.68
CA LEU A 191 -17.02 -10.10 20.43
C LEU A 191 -16.21 -11.38 20.64
N LEU A 192 -15.45 -11.82 19.63
CA LEU A 192 -14.59 -13.00 19.76
C LEU A 192 -13.49 -12.78 20.80
N LYS A 193 -12.94 -11.58 20.88
CA LYS A 193 -11.92 -11.23 21.87
C LYS A 193 -12.48 -11.04 23.28
N ALA A 194 -13.68 -10.47 23.39
CA ALA A 194 -14.35 -10.23 24.67
C ALA A 194 -14.94 -11.52 25.28
N GLY A 195 -15.27 -12.51 24.45
CA GLY A 195 -15.91 -13.76 24.88
C GLY A 195 -15.05 -14.71 25.72
N GLY A 196 -13.77 -14.41 25.94
CA GLY A 196 -12.93 -15.12 26.89
C GLY A 196 -12.70 -16.60 26.56
N GLU A 197 -12.55 -17.42 27.61
CA GLU A 197 -12.20 -18.84 27.49
C GLU A 197 -13.31 -19.67 26.83
N GLU A 198 -14.58 -19.41 27.15
CA GLU A 198 -15.70 -20.15 26.58
C GLU A 198 -15.78 -20.04 25.06
N VAL A 199 -15.64 -18.83 24.52
CA VAL A 199 -15.61 -18.62 23.07
C VAL A 199 -14.38 -19.29 22.45
N ASN A 200 -13.23 -19.27 23.12
CA ASN A 200 -12.03 -19.97 22.64
C ASN A 200 -12.22 -21.50 22.61
N ASN A 201 -12.90 -22.08 23.60
CA ASN A 201 -13.23 -23.51 23.64
C ASN A 201 -14.13 -23.89 22.46
N ILE A 202 -15.21 -23.15 22.24
CA ILE A 202 -16.15 -23.40 21.12
C ILE A 202 -15.43 -23.25 19.77
N LEU A 203 -14.65 -22.17 19.59
CA LEU A 203 -13.87 -21.96 18.37
C LEU A 203 -12.85 -23.08 18.15
N THR A 204 -12.23 -23.60 19.22
CA THR A 204 -11.28 -24.72 19.14
C THR A 204 -11.98 -25.98 18.65
N SER A 205 -13.11 -26.35 19.24
CA SER A 205 -13.90 -27.51 18.80
C SER A 205 -14.36 -27.36 17.35
N LEU A 206 -14.77 -26.16 16.94
CA LEU A 206 -15.12 -25.88 15.53
C LEU A 206 -13.91 -26.05 14.61
N CYS A 207 -12.74 -25.49 14.95
CA CYS A 207 -11.53 -25.60 14.13
C CYS A 207 -11.07 -27.06 14.01
N GLN A 208 -11.06 -27.82 15.12
CA GLN A 208 -10.72 -29.25 15.11
C GLN A 208 -11.70 -30.06 14.28
N ARG A 209 -13.00 -29.77 14.35
CA ARG A 209 -14.00 -30.43 13.52
C ARG A 209 -13.80 -30.15 12.03
N ILE A 210 -13.54 -28.90 11.66
CA ILE A 210 -13.18 -28.53 10.28
C ILE A 210 -11.91 -29.28 9.84
N TRP A 211 -10.91 -29.37 10.72
CA TRP A 211 -9.65 -30.07 10.44
C TRP A 211 -9.86 -31.56 10.19
N ASN A 212 -10.66 -32.23 11.01
CA ASN A 212 -10.86 -33.69 10.94
C ASN A 212 -11.83 -34.07 9.83
N GLU A 213 -12.95 -33.36 9.69
CA GLU A 213 -14.01 -33.70 8.73
C GLU A 213 -13.80 -33.06 7.36
N LYS A 214 -12.88 -32.08 7.25
CA LYS A 214 -12.69 -31.19 6.09
C LYS A 214 -13.98 -30.47 5.66
N LYS A 215 -14.98 -30.35 6.56
CA LYS A 215 -16.26 -29.71 6.30
C LYS A 215 -16.34 -28.36 7.02
N TRP A 216 -16.60 -27.32 6.23
CA TRP A 216 -16.72 -25.94 6.74
C TRP A 216 -18.18 -25.59 7.05
N PRO A 217 -18.45 -24.78 8.09
CA PRO A 217 -19.76 -24.17 8.26
C PRO A 217 -20.15 -23.37 7.03
N THR A 218 -21.39 -23.54 6.53
CA THR A 218 -21.85 -22.92 5.27
C THR A 218 -21.72 -21.39 5.27
N GLU A 219 -21.97 -20.71 6.39
CA GLU A 219 -21.78 -19.25 6.46
C GLU A 219 -20.31 -18.83 6.35
N TRP A 220 -19.37 -19.71 6.75
CA TRP A 220 -17.93 -19.42 6.69
C TRP A 220 -17.38 -19.57 5.28
N THR A 221 -18.03 -20.37 4.42
CA THR A 221 -17.65 -20.48 3.00
C THR A 221 -18.20 -19.32 2.16
N LYS A 222 -19.14 -18.54 2.70
CA LYS A 222 -19.69 -17.34 2.06
C LYS A 222 -18.78 -16.12 2.23
N SER A 223 -18.68 -15.29 1.20
CA SER A 223 -18.03 -13.98 1.30
C SER A 223 -18.86 -12.85 0.69
N LEU A 224 -18.75 -11.65 1.26
CA LEU A 224 -19.36 -10.44 0.71
C LEU A 224 -18.33 -9.66 -0.10
N VAL A 225 -18.53 -9.54 -1.41
CA VAL A 225 -17.65 -8.82 -2.31
C VAL A 225 -17.99 -7.34 -2.29
N VAL A 226 -17.02 -6.51 -1.88
CA VAL A 226 -17.15 -5.05 -1.82
C VAL A 226 -16.27 -4.44 -2.92
N PRO A 227 -16.85 -3.71 -3.90
CA PRO A 227 -16.08 -3.00 -4.90
C PRO A 227 -15.47 -1.73 -4.32
N LEU A 228 -14.15 -1.57 -4.46
CA LEU A 228 -13.41 -0.38 -4.06
C LEU A 228 -12.83 0.35 -5.28
N PRO A 229 -12.99 1.69 -5.40
CA PRO A 229 -12.52 2.43 -6.56
C PRO A 229 -11.00 2.38 -6.68
N LYS A 230 -10.50 2.11 -7.89
CA LYS A 230 -9.09 2.31 -8.28
C LYS A 230 -8.94 3.71 -8.90
N THR A 231 -8.10 3.84 -9.91
CA THR A 231 -7.91 5.05 -10.73
C THR A 231 -8.60 4.88 -12.08
N GLY A 232 -8.81 5.98 -12.81
CA GLY A 232 -9.43 5.97 -14.14
C GLY A 232 -10.92 6.30 -14.13
N ASN A 233 -11.64 5.90 -15.18
CA ASN A 233 -13.08 6.10 -15.28
C ASN A 233 -13.83 5.18 -14.31
N LEU A 234 -14.33 5.75 -13.21
CA LEU A 234 -15.06 5.02 -12.16
C LEU A 234 -16.50 4.63 -12.56
N ARG A 235 -16.90 4.83 -13.82
CA ARG A 235 -18.15 4.25 -14.35
C ARG A 235 -17.96 2.79 -14.78
N LEU A 236 -16.72 2.38 -15.05
CA LEU A 236 -16.40 1.02 -15.50
C LEU A 236 -16.09 0.11 -14.31
N CYS A 237 -16.77 -1.03 -14.20
CA CYS A 237 -16.54 -2.01 -13.13
C CYS A 237 -15.07 -2.50 -13.06
N ASN A 238 -14.37 -2.59 -14.19
CA ASN A 238 -12.97 -3.01 -14.26
C ASN A 238 -12.00 -2.07 -13.49
N ASN A 239 -12.40 -0.81 -13.31
CA ASN A 239 -11.65 0.19 -12.54
C ASN A 239 -11.94 0.11 -11.03
N TYR A 240 -12.48 -1.01 -10.55
CA TYR A 240 -12.63 -1.32 -9.14
C TYR A 240 -11.82 -2.56 -8.75
N ARG A 241 -11.49 -2.63 -7.47
CA ARG A 241 -10.94 -3.82 -6.82
C ARG A 241 -12.04 -4.47 -5.99
N THR A 242 -12.31 -5.73 -6.23
CA THR A 242 -13.25 -6.55 -5.46
C THR A 242 -12.53 -7.05 -4.20
N ILE A 243 -13.04 -6.72 -3.00
CA ILE A 243 -12.53 -7.26 -1.74
C ILE A 243 -13.59 -8.14 -1.09
N SER A 244 -13.22 -9.37 -0.75
CA SER A 244 -14.04 -10.32 -0.01
C SER A 244 -14.01 -10.03 1.49
N LEU A 245 -15.14 -9.66 2.06
CA LEU A 245 -15.37 -9.69 3.50
C LEU A 245 -15.74 -11.11 3.92
N ILE A 246 -14.86 -11.71 4.70
CA ILE A 246 -15.02 -13.04 5.29
C ILE A 246 -15.33 -12.94 6.78
N SER A 247 -16.10 -13.91 7.27
CA SER A 247 -16.44 -14.13 8.68
C SER A 247 -15.20 -14.02 9.60
N HIS A 248 -15.32 -13.37 10.75
CA HIS A 248 -14.21 -13.28 11.71
C HIS A 248 -13.88 -14.63 12.36
N PRO A 249 -14.87 -15.45 12.78
CA PRO A 249 -14.61 -16.84 13.16
C PRO A 249 -13.85 -17.63 12.07
N ASN A 250 -14.21 -17.48 10.80
CA ASN A 250 -13.45 -18.07 9.69
C ASN A 250 -11.98 -17.58 9.69
N LYS A 251 -11.73 -16.27 9.86
CA LYS A 251 -10.36 -15.72 9.94
C LYS A 251 -9.51 -16.33 11.06
N VAL A 252 -10.13 -16.83 12.15
CA VAL A 252 -9.41 -17.55 13.21
C VAL A 252 -8.86 -18.86 12.65
N MET A 253 -9.69 -19.70 12.03
CA MET A 253 -9.26 -20.93 11.39
C MET A 253 -8.23 -20.67 10.28
N LEU A 254 -8.45 -19.67 9.42
CA LEU A 254 -7.49 -19.32 8.36
C LEU A 254 -6.15 -18.85 8.91
N ARG A 255 -6.12 -18.22 10.09
CA ARG A 255 -4.88 -17.82 10.75
C ARG A 255 -4.12 -19.05 11.24
N VAL A 256 -4.80 -20.03 11.80
CA VAL A 256 -4.19 -21.32 12.20
C VAL A 256 -3.57 -21.98 10.97
N LEU A 257 -4.35 -22.15 9.89
CA LEU A 257 -3.86 -22.73 8.64
C LEU A 257 -2.67 -21.95 8.05
N LEU A 258 -2.73 -20.61 8.09
CA LEU A 258 -1.64 -19.75 7.60
C LEU A 258 -0.36 -19.96 8.41
N ASN A 259 -0.46 -20.05 9.74
CA ASN A 259 0.70 -20.23 10.60
C ASN A 259 1.36 -21.60 10.38
N ARG A 260 0.58 -22.64 10.02
CA ARG A 260 1.10 -23.96 9.64
C ARG A 260 1.73 -23.97 8.23
N LEU A 261 1.13 -23.26 7.28
CA LEU A 261 1.63 -23.18 5.89
C LEU A 261 2.88 -22.31 5.76
N LYS A 262 2.99 -21.24 6.55
CA LYS A 262 4.01 -20.20 6.37
C LYS A 262 5.46 -20.72 6.45
N PRO A 263 5.86 -21.56 7.42
CA PRO A 263 7.22 -22.10 7.46
C PRO A 263 7.60 -22.80 6.14
N LYS A 264 6.70 -23.65 5.63
CA LYS A 264 6.92 -24.36 4.37
C LYS A 264 6.98 -23.40 3.18
N ALA A 265 6.12 -22.38 3.17
CA ALA A 265 6.15 -21.35 2.14
C ALA A 265 7.50 -20.59 2.11
N GLU A 266 8.09 -20.27 3.26
CA GLU A 266 9.39 -19.58 3.30
C GLU A 266 10.55 -20.47 2.80
N GLU A 267 10.45 -21.79 2.92
CA GLU A 267 11.40 -22.75 2.30
C GLU A 267 11.25 -22.81 0.78
N ILE A 268 10.01 -22.74 0.28
CA ILE A 268 9.70 -22.85 -1.15
C ILE A 268 10.08 -21.58 -1.93
N LEU A 269 9.76 -20.42 -1.38
CA LEU A 269 9.83 -19.15 -2.11
C LEU A 269 11.26 -18.65 -2.29
N ALA A 270 11.71 -18.54 -3.54
CA ALA A 270 12.99 -17.96 -3.88
C ALA A 270 13.15 -16.55 -3.32
N GLU A 271 14.40 -16.17 -3.05
CA GLU A 271 14.74 -14.90 -2.42
C GLU A 271 14.31 -13.68 -3.25
N GLU A 272 14.27 -13.83 -4.57
CA GLU A 272 13.83 -12.82 -5.53
C GLU A 272 12.35 -12.45 -5.36
N GLN A 273 11.53 -13.30 -4.73
CA GLN A 273 10.14 -12.99 -4.37
C GLN A 273 10.06 -12.33 -3.00
N ALA A 274 9.74 -11.04 -2.96
CA ALA A 274 9.64 -10.22 -1.74
C ALA A 274 8.18 -9.93 -1.31
N GLY A 275 7.20 -10.12 -2.19
CA GLY A 275 5.81 -9.77 -1.93
C GLY A 275 5.20 -10.60 -0.80
N PHE A 276 4.48 -9.96 0.11
CA PHE A 276 3.76 -10.60 1.22
C PHE A 276 4.59 -11.47 2.19
N ARG A 277 5.92 -11.37 2.17
CA ARG A 277 6.82 -12.13 3.04
C ARG A 277 7.28 -11.34 4.26
N ALA A 278 7.64 -12.06 5.32
CA ALA A 278 8.19 -11.43 6.52
C ALA A 278 9.63 -10.96 6.27
N GLY A 279 9.99 -9.78 6.79
CA GLY A 279 11.34 -9.23 6.65
C GLY A 279 11.68 -8.69 5.27
N ARG A 280 10.78 -8.80 4.29
CA ARG A 280 10.94 -8.27 2.92
C ARG A 280 10.11 -7.00 2.74
N SER A 281 10.54 -6.09 1.87
CA SER A 281 9.83 -4.82 1.66
C SER A 281 9.91 -4.32 0.21
N THR A 282 9.00 -3.41 -0.17
CA THR A 282 9.08 -2.75 -1.48
C THR A 282 10.35 -1.91 -1.62
N VAL A 283 10.82 -1.31 -0.52
CA VAL A 283 12.07 -0.53 -0.47
C VAL A 283 13.26 -1.40 -0.88
N GLU A 284 13.26 -2.66 -0.48
CA GLU A 284 14.29 -3.64 -0.84
C GLU A 284 14.36 -3.85 -2.36
N GLN A 285 13.23 -4.13 -3.01
CA GLN A 285 13.22 -4.36 -4.46
C GLN A 285 13.52 -3.09 -5.26
N ILE A 286 12.97 -1.94 -4.84
CA ILE A 286 13.30 -0.65 -5.47
C ILE A 286 14.80 -0.36 -5.35
N PHE A 287 15.41 -0.66 -4.20
CA PHE A 287 16.84 -0.53 -3.99
C PHE A 287 17.64 -1.44 -4.93
N ASN A 288 17.26 -2.72 -5.02
CA ASN A 288 17.92 -3.70 -5.88
C ASN A 288 17.90 -3.26 -7.35
N CYS A 289 16.75 -2.87 -7.90
CA CYS A 289 16.66 -2.34 -9.26
C CYS A 289 17.59 -1.14 -9.45
N ARG A 290 17.56 -0.15 -8.55
CA ARG A 290 18.41 1.06 -8.68
C ARG A 290 19.90 0.75 -8.65
N ILE A 291 20.34 -0.13 -7.76
CA ILE A 291 21.76 -0.50 -7.67
C ILE A 291 22.20 -1.32 -8.89
N LEU A 292 21.35 -2.20 -9.41
CA LEU A 292 21.63 -2.94 -10.65
C LEU A 292 21.80 -1.98 -11.84
N ILE A 293 20.86 -1.04 -12.02
CA ILE A 293 20.93 0.01 -13.05
C ILE A 293 22.25 0.80 -12.91
N GLU A 294 22.51 1.32 -11.71
CA GLU A 294 23.70 2.12 -11.43
C GLU A 294 25.00 1.37 -11.77
N LYS A 295 25.12 0.11 -11.38
CA LYS A 295 26.33 -0.70 -11.61
C LYS A 295 26.50 -1.06 -13.07
N HIS A 296 25.45 -1.51 -13.77
CA HIS A 296 25.56 -1.85 -15.19
C HIS A 296 25.97 -0.61 -16.01
N MET A 297 25.40 0.56 -15.70
CA MET A 297 25.81 1.83 -16.32
C MET A 297 27.27 2.20 -16.03
N GLN A 298 27.75 2.02 -14.80
CA GLN A 298 29.16 2.28 -14.44
C GLN A 298 30.14 1.39 -15.22
N HIS A 299 29.74 0.15 -15.54
CA HIS A 299 30.52 -0.82 -16.30
C HIS A 299 30.21 -0.80 -17.82
N GLN A 300 29.42 0.17 -18.29
CA GLN A 300 29.03 0.30 -19.70
C GLN A 300 28.38 -0.98 -20.27
N ARG A 301 27.58 -1.67 -19.44
CA ARG A 301 26.79 -2.84 -19.81
C ARG A 301 25.33 -2.46 -19.96
N ASP A 302 24.68 -3.09 -20.92
CA ASP A 302 23.23 -3.00 -21.06
C ASP A 302 22.53 -3.71 -19.89
N LEU A 303 21.37 -3.19 -19.52
CA LEU A 303 20.48 -3.83 -18.57
C LEU A 303 19.04 -3.60 -19.04
N PHE A 304 18.39 -4.67 -19.44
CA PHE A 304 17.00 -4.69 -19.84
C PHE A 304 16.16 -5.02 -18.62
N HIS A 305 15.12 -4.21 -18.40
CA HIS A 305 14.03 -4.48 -17.47
C HIS A 305 12.77 -4.71 -18.29
N ASN A 306 12.11 -5.85 -18.10
CA ASN A 306 10.77 -6.09 -18.61
C ASN A 306 9.81 -6.23 -17.42
N PHE A 307 9.06 -5.17 -17.15
CA PHE A 307 8.07 -5.12 -16.07
C PHE A 307 6.78 -5.76 -16.54
N ILE A 308 6.39 -6.87 -15.91
CA ILE A 308 5.24 -7.70 -16.27
C ILE A 308 4.05 -7.38 -15.35
N ASP A 309 2.85 -7.24 -15.94
CA ASP A 309 1.58 -7.11 -15.22
C ASP A 309 0.63 -8.25 -15.62
N PHE A 310 0.12 -9.00 -14.64
CA PHE A 310 -0.89 -10.04 -14.87
C PHE A 310 -2.30 -9.46 -14.99
N LYS A 311 -3.06 -9.95 -15.97
CA LYS A 311 -4.49 -9.64 -16.10
C LYS A 311 -5.25 -10.31 -14.96
N LYS A 312 -5.62 -9.51 -13.94
CA LYS A 312 -6.46 -9.95 -12.80
C LYS A 312 -5.88 -11.19 -12.09
N GLY A 313 -4.57 -11.20 -11.83
CA GLY A 313 -3.85 -12.39 -11.37
C GLY A 313 -4.48 -13.10 -10.16
N PHE A 314 -4.84 -12.38 -9.10
CA PHE A 314 -5.51 -12.96 -7.94
C PHE A 314 -6.87 -13.58 -8.28
N ASP A 315 -7.62 -13.00 -9.22
CA ASP A 315 -8.99 -13.39 -9.53
C ASP A 315 -9.05 -14.60 -10.49
N ARG A 316 -7.92 -14.97 -11.12
CA ARG A 316 -7.86 -15.99 -12.18
C ARG A 316 -7.01 -17.23 -11.84
N VAL A 317 -6.54 -17.37 -10.60
CA VAL A 317 -5.79 -18.56 -10.18
C VAL A 317 -6.59 -19.84 -10.41
N TRP A 318 -6.02 -20.77 -11.17
CA TRP A 318 -6.61 -22.08 -11.41
C TRP A 318 -6.55 -22.96 -10.15
N HIS A 319 -7.70 -23.41 -9.65
CA HIS A 319 -7.77 -24.16 -8.39
C HIS A 319 -7.13 -25.54 -8.46
N ASP A 320 -7.40 -26.35 -9.50
CA ASP A 320 -6.83 -27.69 -9.58
C ASP A 320 -5.31 -27.65 -9.78
N GLY A 321 -4.83 -26.71 -10.59
CA GLY A 321 -3.40 -26.40 -10.70
C GLY A 321 -2.81 -25.98 -9.36
N LEU A 322 -3.49 -25.13 -8.57
CA LEU A 322 -3.03 -24.75 -7.24
C LEU A 322 -2.87 -25.96 -6.32
N TRP A 323 -3.85 -26.87 -6.26
CA TRP A 323 -3.75 -28.07 -5.42
C TRP A 323 -2.58 -28.96 -5.83
N HIS A 324 -2.41 -29.16 -7.14
CA HIS A 324 -1.28 -29.89 -7.69
C HIS A 324 0.06 -29.24 -7.33
N VAL A 325 0.17 -27.91 -7.43
CA VAL A 325 1.39 -27.17 -7.05
C VAL A 325 1.70 -27.33 -5.56
N LEU A 326 0.69 -27.23 -4.67
CA LEU A 326 0.93 -27.38 -3.23
C LEU A 326 1.49 -28.78 -2.92
N ARG A 327 0.95 -29.83 -3.55
CA ARG A 327 1.44 -31.20 -3.39
C ARG A 327 2.81 -31.41 -4.00
N GLY A 328 3.07 -30.83 -5.17
CA GLY A 328 4.39 -30.85 -5.82
C GLY A 328 5.49 -30.23 -4.97
N PHE A 329 5.14 -29.28 -4.08
CA PHE A 329 6.05 -28.72 -3.07
C PHE A 329 6.05 -29.46 -1.72
N ASN A 330 5.44 -30.64 -1.65
CA ASN A 330 5.33 -31.47 -0.45
C ASN A 330 4.69 -30.71 0.73
N ILE A 331 3.65 -29.92 0.46
CA ILE A 331 2.79 -29.38 1.52
C ILE A 331 1.87 -30.51 1.99
N ASP A 332 1.75 -30.62 3.31
CA ASP A 332 0.93 -31.63 3.98
C ASP A 332 -0.48 -31.77 3.41
N GLU A 333 -0.91 -33.01 3.18
CA GLU A 333 -2.19 -33.31 2.54
C GLU A 333 -3.39 -32.91 3.41
N GLY A 334 -3.26 -32.97 4.74
CA GLY A 334 -4.25 -32.46 5.68
C GLY A 334 -4.51 -30.96 5.50
N LEU A 335 -3.46 -30.14 5.28
CA LEU A 335 -3.56 -28.72 4.93
C LEU A 335 -4.21 -28.55 3.55
N VAL A 336 -3.71 -29.25 2.53
CA VAL A 336 -4.22 -29.14 1.15
C VAL A 336 -5.70 -29.47 1.08
N LYS A 337 -6.14 -30.61 1.65
CA LYS A 337 -7.55 -31.03 1.69
C LYS A 337 -8.44 -30.02 2.42
N THR A 338 -7.97 -29.47 3.54
CA THR A 338 -8.74 -28.47 4.32
C THR A 338 -8.93 -27.16 3.56
N ILE A 339 -7.88 -26.69 2.88
CA ILE A 339 -7.94 -25.48 2.05
C ILE A 339 -8.79 -25.74 0.82
N LYS A 340 -8.57 -26.85 0.12
CA LYS A 340 -9.35 -27.26 -1.06
C LYS A 340 -10.85 -27.31 -0.75
N SER A 341 -11.26 -27.93 0.37
CA SER A 341 -12.67 -28.02 0.74
C SER A 341 -13.32 -26.66 1.02
N LEU A 342 -12.55 -25.66 1.45
CA LEU A 342 -13.05 -24.28 1.60
C LEU A 342 -13.34 -23.64 0.24
N TYR A 343 -12.43 -23.81 -0.73
CA TYR A 343 -12.56 -23.22 -2.06
C TYR A 343 -13.66 -23.91 -2.89
N MET A 344 -13.78 -25.23 -2.82
CA MET A 344 -14.84 -25.99 -3.53
C MET A 344 -16.26 -25.56 -3.14
N ASN A 345 -16.43 -25.12 -1.88
CA ASN A 345 -17.72 -24.68 -1.32
C ASN A 345 -17.84 -23.15 -1.25
N SER A 346 -16.92 -22.41 -1.89
CA SER A 346 -16.89 -20.95 -1.84
C SER A 346 -18.05 -20.36 -2.62
N ASN A 347 -18.82 -19.50 -1.96
CA ASN A 347 -19.93 -18.75 -2.54
C ASN A 347 -19.77 -17.27 -2.20
N SER A 348 -20.10 -16.39 -3.13
CA SER A 348 -19.87 -14.96 -3.00
C SER A 348 -21.13 -14.19 -3.37
N ALA A 349 -21.34 -13.04 -2.74
CA ALA A 349 -22.42 -12.11 -3.10
C ALA A 349 -21.90 -10.68 -3.03
N VAL A 350 -22.36 -9.80 -3.92
CA VAL A 350 -21.95 -8.39 -3.88
C VAL A 350 -22.61 -7.70 -2.68
N PHE A 351 -21.86 -6.89 -1.95
CA PHE A 351 -22.37 -6.02 -0.90
C PHE A 351 -22.14 -4.57 -1.25
N LEU A 352 -23.22 -3.86 -1.54
CA LEU A 352 -23.23 -2.47 -1.96
C LEU A 352 -24.37 -1.74 -1.25
N ASN A 353 -24.15 -0.51 -0.81
CA ASN A 353 -25.20 0.33 -0.21
C ASN A 353 -26.03 -0.33 0.93
N ASN A 354 -25.42 -1.25 1.70
CA ASN A 354 -26.04 -2.08 2.74
C ASN A 354 -27.05 -3.13 2.24
N THR A 355 -27.11 -3.38 0.94
CA THR A 355 -27.86 -4.49 0.34
C THR A 355 -26.90 -5.58 -0.13
N ILE A 356 -27.39 -6.82 -0.11
CA ILE A 356 -26.68 -8.00 -0.58
C ILE A 356 -27.33 -8.42 -1.89
N GLY A 357 -26.54 -8.52 -2.96
CA GLY A 357 -27.00 -8.99 -4.27
C GLY A 357 -27.11 -10.51 -4.34
N ASN A 358 -27.39 -11.00 -5.55
CA ASN A 358 -27.49 -12.44 -5.81
C ASN A 358 -26.17 -13.16 -5.55
N SER A 359 -26.25 -14.38 -5.00
CA SER A 359 -25.08 -15.21 -4.73
C SER A 359 -24.61 -15.97 -5.97
N PHE A 360 -23.29 -16.12 -6.13
CA PHE A 360 -22.65 -16.85 -7.22
C PHE A 360 -21.50 -17.71 -6.68
N LYS A 361 -21.34 -18.90 -7.23
CA LYS A 361 -20.19 -19.77 -6.93
C LYS A 361 -18.90 -19.12 -7.42
N THR A 362 -17.79 -19.40 -6.76
CA THR A 362 -16.45 -18.97 -7.20
C THR A 362 -15.69 -20.21 -7.66
N THR A 363 -15.36 -20.31 -8.95
CA THR A 363 -14.65 -21.46 -9.53
C THR A 363 -13.17 -21.19 -9.79
N VAL A 364 -12.76 -19.92 -9.83
CA VAL A 364 -11.37 -19.50 -10.04
C VAL A 364 -10.96 -18.40 -9.07
N GLY A 365 -9.66 -18.19 -8.95
CA GLY A 365 -9.09 -17.11 -8.16
C GLY A 365 -8.95 -17.42 -6.67
N VAL A 366 -8.10 -16.64 -6.02
CA VAL A 366 -7.95 -16.58 -4.58
C VAL A 366 -8.71 -15.38 -4.01
N ARG A 367 -9.36 -15.56 -2.86
CA ARG A 367 -10.22 -14.52 -2.26
C ARG A 367 -9.43 -13.28 -1.83
N GLN A 368 -9.60 -12.16 -2.52
CA GLN A 368 -8.94 -10.90 -2.16
C GLN A 368 -9.40 -10.42 -0.78
N GLY A 369 -8.47 -10.30 0.19
CA GLY A 369 -8.78 -9.95 1.57
C GLY A 369 -8.81 -11.15 2.54
N CYS A 370 -8.73 -12.38 2.02
CA CYS A 370 -8.45 -13.58 2.80
C CYS A 370 -6.99 -13.61 3.26
N LEU A 371 -6.73 -14.20 4.44
CA LEU A 371 -5.40 -14.28 5.04
C LEU A 371 -4.45 -15.24 4.30
N LEU A 372 -4.99 -16.34 3.76
CA LEU A 372 -4.21 -17.38 3.06
C LEU A 372 -3.84 -16.97 1.64
N SER A 373 -4.69 -16.20 0.98
CA SER A 373 -4.61 -15.93 -0.45
C SER A 373 -3.26 -15.38 -0.92
N PRO A 374 -2.59 -14.44 -0.21
CA PRO A 374 -1.28 -13.97 -0.63
C PRO A 374 -0.20 -15.07 -0.65
N VAL A 375 -0.21 -15.98 0.34
CA VAL A 375 0.78 -17.07 0.42
C VAL A 375 0.50 -18.13 -0.63
N LEU A 376 -0.77 -18.49 -0.83
CA LEU A 376 -1.18 -19.43 -1.89
C LEU A 376 -0.80 -18.90 -3.27
N PHE A 377 -1.07 -17.61 -3.53
CA PHE A 377 -0.70 -16.97 -4.79
C PHE A 377 0.81 -16.98 -5.02
N ASN A 378 1.61 -16.64 -4.01
CA ASN A 378 3.06 -16.68 -4.13
C ASN A 378 3.59 -18.08 -4.44
N ILE A 379 3.09 -19.13 -3.77
CA ILE A 379 3.51 -20.52 -4.02
C ILE A 379 3.14 -20.94 -5.45
N PHE A 380 1.94 -20.58 -5.91
CA PHE A 380 1.49 -20.84 -7.27
C PHE A 380 2.41 -20.18 -8.31
N LEU A 381 2.69 -18.89 -8.12
CA LEU A 381 3.57 -18.13 -9.01
C LEU A 381 5.02 -18.62 -8.93
N GLU A 382 5.45 -19.15 -7.79
CA GLU A 382 6.79 -19.75 -7.66
C GLU A 382 6.96 -20.95 -8.58
N ARG A 383 5.96 -21.82 -8.71
CA ARG A 383 6.04 -22.93 -9.67
C ARG A 383 6.17 -22.43 -11.10
N ILE A 384 5.35 -21.46 -11.51
CA ILE A 384 5.41 -20.85 -12.85
C ILE A 384 6.83 -20.29 -13.11
N MET A 385 7.42 -19.64 -12.10
CA MET A 385 8.77 -19.09 -12.23
C MET A 385 9.85 -20.17 -12.26
N GLN A 386 9.70 -21.28 -11.52
CA GLN A 386 10.62 -22.42 -11.63
C GLN A 386 10.59 -23.04 -13.03
N ASP A 387 9.39 -23.21 -13.62
CA ASP A 387 9.23 -23.73 -14.98
C ASP A 387 9.82 -22.74 -16.01
N THR A 388 9.60 -21.44 -15.83
CA THR A 388 10.15 -20.36 -16.69
C THR A 388 11.68 -20.35 -16.68
N LEU A 389 12.29 -20.51 -15.50
CA LEU A 389 13.73 -20.39 -15.29
C LEU A 389 14.47 -21.72 -15.46
N HIS A 390 13.75 -22.82 -15.72
CA HIS A 390 14.34 -24.13 -15.92
C HIS A 390 15.37 -24.08 -17.07
N GLN A 391 16.61 -24.50 -16.77
CA GLN A 391 17.74 -24.48 -17.71
C GLN A 391 18.00 -23.11 -18.38
N HIS A 392 17.55 -22.02 -17.77
CA HIS A 392 17.84 -20.68 -18.29
C HIS A 392 19.31 -20.32 -18.05
N SER A 393 20.01 -19.90 -19.11
CA SER A 393 21.39 -19.40 -19.04
C SER A 393 21.37 -17.90 -18.83
N GLN A 394 21.81 -17.42 -17.67
CA GLN A 394 21.75 -16.01 -17.34
C GLN A 394 22.92 -15.22 -17.94
N THR A 395 22.68 -14.07 -18.58
CA THR A 395 23.77 -13.20 -19.05
C THR A 395 24.24 -12.18 -18.03
N ILE A 396 23.47 -11.97 -16.95
CA ILE A 396 23.84 -11.05 -15.88
C ILE A 396 24.11 -11.76 -14.56
N SER A 397 25.20 -11.38 -13.93
CA SER A 397 25.55 -11.78 -12.58
C SER A 397 26.15 -10.61 -11.81
N ILE A 398 25.98 -10.64 -10.49
CA ILE A 398 26.57 -9.66 -9.58
C ILE A 398 27.25 -10.40 -8.44
N GLY A 399 28.57 -10.21 -8.32
CA GLY A 399 29.37 -11.00 -7.38
C GLY A 399 29.24 -12.52 -7.62
N ARG A 400 29.20 -12.94 -8.89
CA ARG A 400 28.98 -14.33 -9.35
C ARG A 400 27.61 -14.95 -9.03
N ARG A 401 26.68 -14.18 -8.45
CA ARG A 401 25.28 -14.61 -8.32
C ARG A 401 24.48 -14.17 -9.55
N PRO A 402 23.87 -15.09 -10.31
CA PRO A 402 22.95 -14.73 -11.39
C PRO A 402 21.72 -14.00 -10.84
N VAL A 403 21.23 -12.98 -11.55
CA VAL A 403 20.04 -12.23 -11.16
C VAL A 403 19.20 -11.98 -12.40
N CYS A 404 18.13 -12.75 -12.62
CA CYS A 404 17.30 -12.63 -13.82
C CYS A 404 15.88 -12.14 -13.56
N ASN A 405 15.49 -11.97 -12.29
CA ASN A 405 14.19 -11.43 -11.91
C ASN A 405 14.22 -10.77 -10.54
N LEU A 406 13.34 -9.80 -10.32
CA LEU A 406 12.96 -9.28 -9.01
C LEU A 406 11.43 -9.26 -8.95
N ARG A 407 10.84 -9.80 -7.88
CA ARG A 407 9.39 -9.99 -7.78
C ARG A 407 8.84 -9.40 -6.50
N PHE A 408 7.66 -8.80 -6.61
CA PHE A 408 6.84 -8.40 -5.47
C PHE A 408 5.39 -8.83 -5.71
N ALA A 409 5.08 -10.06 -5.31
CA ALA A 409 3.84 -10.74 -5.66
C ALA A 409 3.70 -10.85 -7.18
N ASP A 410 2.65 -10.25 -7.75
CA ASP A 410 2.33 -10.21 -9.18
C ASP A 410 3.16 -9.19 -9.98
N ASP A 411 3.77 -8.19 -9.33
CA ASP A 411 4.70 -7.27 -9.98
C ASP A 411 6.05 -7.97 -10.21
N ILE A 412 6.34 -8.35 -11.46
CA ILE A 412 7.60 -9.02 -11.85
C ILE A 412 8.45 -8.08 -12.70
N ASP A 413 9.72 -7.94 -12.37
CA ASP A 413 10.75 -7.30 -13.20
C ASP A 413 11.69 -8.39 -13.71
N LEU A 414 11.59 -8.77 -14.98
CA LEU A 414 12.53 -9.67 -15.64
C LEU A 414 13.76 -8.86 -16.06
N ILE A 415 14.95 -9.37 -15.76
CA ILE A 415 16.20 -8.62 -15.92
C ILE A 415 17.18 -9.43 -16.77
N ALA A 416 17.79 -8.79 -17.76
CA ALA A 416 18.74 -9.41 -18.66
C ALA A 416 19.81 -8.43 -19.14
N GLY A 417 20.94 -8.95 -19.61
CA GLY A 417 22.03 -8.16 -20.20
C GLY A 417 21.93 -7.99 -21.71
N SER A 418 20.95 -8.64 -22.35
CA SER A 418 20.74 -8.55 -23.80
C SER A 418 19.26 -8.63 -24.17
N GLN A 419 18.91 -8.05 -25.32
CA GLN A 419 17.55 -8.08 -25.87
C GLN A 419 17.10 -9.53 -26.16
N ALA A 420 17.99 -10.36 -26.70
CA ALA A 420 17.68 -11.75 -27.00
C ALA A 420 17.33 -12.56 -25.74
N GLU A 421 18.09 -12.38 -24.65
CA GLU A 421 17.81 -13.07 -23.40
C GLU A 421 16.48 -12.62 -22.78
N VAL A 422 16.19 -11.31 -22.72
CA VAL A 422 14.92 -10.86 -22.14
C VAL A 422 13.73 -11.30 -22.99
N GLN A 423 13.85 -11.38 -24.32
CA GLN A 423 12.82 -11.94 -25.18
C GLN A 423 12.56 -13.42 -24.83
N VAL A 424 13.61 -14.24 -24.76
CA VAL A 424 13.50 -15.66 -24.39
C VAL A 424 12.86 -15.83 -23.00
N LEU A 425 13.26 -15.03 -22.01
CA LEU A 425 12.64 -15.03 -20.69
C LEU A 425 11.16 -14.65 -20.73
N THR A 426 10.81 -13.66 -21.54
CA THR A 426 9.43 -13.21 -21.73
C THR A 426 8.58 -14.31 -22.35
N ASP A 427 9.05 -14.93 -23.43
CA ASP A 427 8.34 -16.01 -24.13
C ASP A 427 8.13 -17.23 -23.22
N ARG A 428 9.17 -17.61 -22.46
CA ARG A 428 9.07 -18.71 -21.48
C ARG A 428 8.09 -18.41 -20.36
N LEU A 429 8.10 -17.17 -19.86
CA LEU A 429 7.19 -16.76 -18.78
C LEU A 429 5.75 -16.77 -19.29
N VAL A 430 5.51 -16.26 -20.50
CA VAL A 430 4.21 -16.27 -21.17
C VAL A 430 3.72 -17.71 -21.36
N ALA A 431 4.54 -18.59 -21.92
CA ALA A 431 4.20 -20.00 -22.14
C ALA A 431 3.86 -20.72 -20.82
N SER A 432 4.73 -20.59 -19.82
CA SER A 432 4.54 -21.21 -18.50
C SER A 432 3.28 -20.67 -17.82
N SER A 433 3.05 -19.36 -17.89
CA SER A 433 1.87 -18.74 -17.28
C SER A 433 0.57 -19.19 -17.97
N LYS A 434 0.55 -19.23 -19.31
CA LYS A 434 -0.61 -19.71 -20.08
C LYS A 434 -0.93 -21.16 -19.75
N ALA A 435 0.08 -22.01 -19.60
CA ALA A 435 -0.11 -23.40 -19.21
C ALA A 435 -0.83 -23.52 -17.84
N PHE A 436 -0.60 -22.58 -16.93
CA PHE A 436 -1.33 -22.48 -15.64
C PHE A 436 -2.63 -21.64 -15.71
N GLY A 437 -3.08 -21.23 -16.90
CA GLY A 437 -4.27 -20.40 -17.12
C GLY A 437 -4.09 -18.92 -16.77
N MET A 438 -2.86 -18.46 -16.54
CA MET A 438 -2.55 -17.07 -16.20
C MET A 438 -2.24 -16.25 -17.46
N GLU A 439 -2.85 -15.07 -17.57
CA GLU A 439 -2.67 -14.16 -18.70
C GLU A 439 -1.95 -12.88 -18.28
N MET A 440 -1.11 -12.35 -19.18
CA MET A 440 -0.41 -11.08 -18.99
C MET A 440 -1.03 -9.95 -19.81
N SER A 441 -0.75 -8.72 -19.40
CA SER A 441 -1.21 -7.49 -20.04
C SER A 441 -0.06 -6.82 -20.77
N SER A 442 0.04 -7.01 -22.08
CA SER A 442 0.96 -6.28 -22.97
C SER A 442 0.82 -4.76 -22.80
N GLU A 443 -0.41 -4.24 -22.74
CA GLU A 443 -0.71 -2.80 -22.57
C GLU A 443 -0.07 -2.19 -21.30
N LYS A 444 0.04 -2.97 -20.22
CA LYS A 444 0.53 -2.49 -18.92
C LYS A 444 1.97 -2.90 -18.63
N SER A 445 2.41 -3.98 -19.27
CA SER A 445 3.80 -4.41 -19.23
C SER A 445 4.65 -3.44 -20.03
N LYS A 446 5.84 -3.11 -19.54
CA LYS A 446 6.70 -2.07 -20.12
C LYS A 446 8.16 -2.52 -20.09
N VAL A 447 8.90 -2.11 -21.11
CA VAL A 447 10.33 -2.36 -21.20
C VAL A 447 11.10 -1.08 -20.91
N MET A 448 12.17 -1.18 -20.14
CA MET A 448 13.09 -0.07 -19.87
C MET A 448 14.52 -0.58 -20.04
N VAL A 449 15.36 0.17 -20.75
CA VAL A 449 16.75 -0.23 -21.01
C VAL A 449 17.70 0.80 -20.43
N SER A 450 18.64 0.34 -19.60
CA SER A 450 19.58 1.23 -18.92
C SER A 450 20.88 1.42 -19.73
N ASN A 451 20.79 2.04 -20.90
CA ASN A 451 21.97 2.50 -21.66
C ASN A 451 21.57 3.60 -22.66
N GLU A 452 22.38 4.66 -22.75
CA GLU A 452 22.22 5.78 -23.71
C GLU A 452 22.35 5.35 -25.19
N ARG A 453 22.73 4.10 -25.47
CA ARG A 453 23.02 3.59 -26.83
C ARG A 453 21.91 2.72 -27.43
N VAL A 454 20.94 2.28 -26.63
CA VAL A 454 19.90 1.35 -27.07
C VAL A 454 18.56 2.10 -27.08
N ASN A 455 18.23 2.69 -28.23
CA ASN A 455 16.97 3.42 -28.42
C ASN A 455 15.89 2.58 -29.13
N ASP A 456 16.28 1.47 -29.77
CA ASP A 456 15.41 0.70 -30.66
C ASP A 456 15.16 -0.74 -30.16
N ALA A 457 15.19 -0.93 -28.83
CA ALA A 457 14.88 -2.23 -28.24
C ALA A 457 13.43 -2.63 -28.58
N SER A 458 13.26 -3.83 -29.13
CA SER A 458 11.94 -4.38 -29.48
C SER A 458 11.77 -5.72 -28.78
N ILE A 459 10.90 -5.74 -27.78
CA ILE A 459 10.47 -6.96 -27.08
C ILE A 459 8.99 -7.13 -27.32
N THR A 460 8.58 -8.35 -27.65
CA THR A 460 7.18 -8.72 -27.87
C THR A 460 6.67 -9.62 -26.76
N MET A 461 5.37 -9.56 -26.50
CA MET A 461 4.63 -10.45 -25.62
C MET A 461 3.39 -10.88 -26.39
N ASP A 462 3.25 -12.18 -26.68
CA ASP A 462 2.19 -12.69 -27.56
C ASP A 462 2.14 -11.97 -28.92
N ASP A 463 3.30 -11.79 -29.54
CA ASP A 463 3.49 -11.05 -30.81
C ASP A 463 3.12 -9.56 -30.77
N GLU A 464 2.67 -9.03 -29.63
CA GLU A 464 2.42 -7.60 -29.44
C GLU A 464 3.67 -6.89 -28.91
N PRO A 465 4.11 -5.78 -29.52
CA PRO A 465 5.26 -5.03 -29.04
C PRO A 465 4.97 -4.36 -27.69
N LEU A 466 5.89 -4.52 -26.74
CA LEU A 466 5.84 -3.82 -25.47
C LEU A 466 6.35 -2.38 -25.62
N GLU A 467 5.70 -1.43 -24.94
CA GLU A 467 6.12 -0.03 -24.95
C GLU A 467 7.48 0.13 -24.23
N LEU A 468 8.46 0.68 -24.96
CA LEU A 468 9.74 1.10 -24.43
C LEU A 468 9.58 2.44 -23.70
N VAL A 469 10.00 2.50 -22.43
CA VAL A 469 9.85 3.68 -21.57
C VAL A 469 11.18 4.10 -20.94
N HIS A 470 11.39 5.41 -20.80
CA HIS A 470 12.56 5.98 -20.10
C HIS A 470 12.42 5.99 -18.58
N LYS A 471 11.18 5.86 -18.08
CA LYS A 471 10.85 5.83 -16.66
C LYS A 471 9.64 4.94 -16.41
N PHE A 472 9.67 4.22 -15.30
CA PHE A 472 8.59 3.33 -14.91
C PHE A 472 8.25 3.47 -13.43
N LYS A 473 6.96 3.38 -13.07
CA LYS A 473 6.51 3.46 -11.68
C LYS A 473 6.45 2.06 -11.06
N TYR A 474 7.57 1.61 -10.53
CA TYR A 474 7.69 0.31 -9.87
C TYR A 474 7.47 0.41 -8.36
N LEU A 475 6.54 -0.39 -7.81
CA LEU A 475 6.22 -0.47 -6.37
C LEU A 475 5.97 0.91 -5.72
N GLY A 476 5.43 1.84 -6.50
CA GLY A 476 5.11 3.19 -6.08
C GLY A 476 6.26 4.21 -6.14
N ALA A 477 7.47 3.83 -6.56
CA ALA A 477 8.59 4.73 -6.84
C ALA A 477 8.88 4.81 -8.35
N ILE A 478 9.36 5.96 -8.82
CA ILE A 478 9.75 6.16 -10.22
C ILE A 478 11.19 5.71 -10.40
N LEU A 479 11.37 4.62 -11.15
CA LEU A 479 12.65 4.22 -11.73
C LEU A 479 12.87 5.00 -13.02
N HIS A 480 14.14 5.32 -13.31
CA HIS A 480 14.55 6.01 -14.52
C HIS A 480 15.73 5.24 -15.11
N GLU A 481 15.77 5.13 -16.43
CA GLU A 481 16.78 4.36 -17.18
C GLU A 481 18.23 4.79 -16.86
N ASP A 482 18.43 6.05 -16.47
CA ASP A 482 19.74 6.62 -16.17
C ASP A 482 20.19 6.44 -14.71
N GLY A 483 19.39 5.75 -13.89
CA GLY A 483 19.60 5.53 -12.45
C GLY A 483 19.28 6.75 -11.55
N SER A 484 18.94 7.90 -12.12
CA SER A 484 18.72 9.14 -11.38
C SER A 484 17.49 9.06 -10.46
N SER A 485 17.65 9.57 -9.24
CA SER A 485 16.53 9.73 -8.29
C SER A 485 15.83 11.09 -8.42
N THR A 486 16.27 11.95 -9.34
CA THR A 486 15.80 13.35 -9.43
C THR A 486 14.31 13.44 -9.75
N VAL A 487 13.83 12.63 -10.69
CA VAL A 487 12.41 12.60 -11.09
C VAL A 487 11.53 12.12 -9.93
N GLU A 488 11.97 11.06 -9.22
CA GLU A 488 11.29 10.54 -8.04
C GLU A 488 11.20 11.59 -6.92
N VAL A 489 12.31 12.24 -6.56
CA VAL A 489 12.34 13.27 -5.52
C VAL A 489 11.39 14.43 -5.86
N ARG A 490 11.37 14.87 -7.11
CA ARG A 490 10.44 15.92 -7.57
C ARG A 490 8.98 15.48 -7.47
N SER A 491 8.69 14.24 -7.89
CA SER A 491 7.36 13.65 -7.78
C SER A 491 6.87 13.58 -6.33
N ARG A 492 7.73 13.15 -5.40
CA ARG A 492 7.42 13.11 -3.95
C ARG A 492 7.16 14.49 -3.37
N ILE A 493 7.97 15.49 -3.74
CA ILE A 493 7.73 16.88 -3.35
C ILE A 493 6.39 17.39 -3.91
N ALA A 494 6.04 17.06 -5.15
CA ALA A 494 4.76 17.43 -5.74
C ALA A 494 3.57 16.78 -5.01
N LEU A 495 3.64 15.48 -4.71
CA LEU A 495 2.64 14.76 -3.94
C LEU A 495 2.48 15.33 -2.52
N ALA A 496 3.60 15.61 -1.85
CA ALA A 496 3.60 16.24 -0.54
C ALA A 496 3.04 17.67 -0.59
N THR A 497 3.35 18.43 -1.64
CA THR A 497 2.76 19.76 -1.87
C THR A 497 1.24 19.69 -2.04
N ALA A 498 0.73 18.73 -2.81
CA ALA A 498 -0.70 18.51 -2.98
C ALA A 498 -1.37 18.10 -1.66
N ALA A 499 -0.73 17.23 -0.87
CA ALA A 499 -1.21 16.86 0.46
C ALA A 499 -1.23 18.05 1.43
N PHE A 500 -0.19 18.88 1.42
CA PHE A 500 -0.13 20.11 2.20
C PHE A 500 -1.25 21.09 1.80
N ALA A 501 -1.52 21.25 0.50
CA ALA A 501 -2.57 22.12 0.00
C ALA A 501 -3.98 21.67 0.45
N LYS A 502 -4.26 20.36 0.49
CA LYS A 502 -5.55 19.81 0.97
C LYS A 502 -5.86 20.19 2.43
N LEU A 503 -4.84 20.55 3.20
CA LEU A 503 -4.94 20.91 4.61
C LEU A 503 -4.89 22.42 4.86
N GLU A 504 -5.00 23.25 3.81
CA GLU A 504 -4.88 24.71 3.91
C GLU A 504 -5.76 25.35 5.00
N LYS A 505 -7.01 24.88 5.12
CA LYS A 505 -7.94 25.38 6.15
C LYS A 505 -7.45 25.09 7.57
N ILE A 506 -6.81 23.93 7.77
CA ILE A 506 -6.24 23.51 9.05
C ILE A 506 -4.98 24.32 9.36
N TRP A 507 -4.19 24.69 8.36
CA TRP A 507 -3.02 25.55 8.56
C TRP A 507 -3.40 26.97 8.97
N LYS A 508 -4.54 27.46 8.44
CA LYS A 508 -5.08 28.79 8.73
C LYS A 508 -5.86 28.88 10.05
N SER A 509 -6.35 27.77 10.60
CA SER A 509 -7.16 27.77 11.83
C SER A 509 -6.37 28.12 13.10
N SER A 510 -7.08 28.19 14.23
CA SER A 510 -6.55 28.51 15.57
C SER A 510 -5.79 27.38 16.26
N ILE A 511 -5.69 26.18 15.65
CA ILE A 511 -4.94 25.05 16.22
C ILE A 511 -3.51 25.47 16.56
N SER A 512 -3.00 25.02 17.72
CA SER A 512 -1.62 25.29 18.11
C SER A 512 -0.60 24.88 17.05
N PHE A 513 0.51 25.63 17.00
CA PHE A 513 1.63 25.29 16.12
C PHE A 513 2.12 23.85 16.36
N LYS A 514 2.15 23.39 17.61
CA LYS A 514 2.55 22.03 17.98
C LYS A 514 1.69 20.96 17.29
N ALA A 515 0.37 21.10 17.31
CA ALA A 515 -0.53 20.18 16.64
C ALA A 515 -0.42 20.29 15.10
N LYS A 516 -0.29 21.50 14.54
CA LYS A 516 -0.04 21.71 13.10
C LYS A 516 1.25 21.05 12.63
N HIS A 517 2.34 21.21 13.39
CA HIS A 517 3.63 20.60 13.11
C HIS A 517 3.54 19.06 13.14
N LYS A 518 2.85 18.50 14.14
CA LYS A 518 2.60 17.04 14.21
C LYS A 518 1.83 16.53 12.98
N LEU A 519 0.78 17.24 12.57
CA LEU A 519 0.03 16.92 11.34
C LEU A 519 0.90 17.01 10.09
N PHE A 520 1.72 18.06 9.97
CA PHE A 520 2.68 18.21 8.88
C PHE A 520 3.64 17.01 8.80
N ARG A 521 4.26 16.61 9.91
CA ARG A 521 5.18 15.47 9.94
C ARG A 521 4.48 14.16 9.58
N SER A 522 3.27 13.93 10.09
CA SER A 522 2.54 12.66 9.87
C SER A 522 1.91 12.54 8.48
N LEU A 523 1.45 13.63 7.87
CA LEU A 523 0.64 13.58 6.64
C LEU A 523 1.34 14.14 5.40
N VAL A 524 2.38 14.96 5.59
CA VAL A 524 3.08 15.65 4.50
C VAL A 524 4.52 15.16 4.42
N SER A 525 5.30 15.24 5.50
CA SER A 525 6.69 14.79 5.50
C SER A 525 6.82 13.27 5.26
N SER A 526 5.84 12.48 5.73
CA SER A 526 5.78 11.03 5.46
C SER A 526 5.63 10.72 3.96
N ILE A 527 4.87 11.53 3.21
CA ILE A 527 4.74 11.41 1.76
C ILE A 527 6.04 11.85 1.08
N GLN A 528 6.60 12.98 1.51
CA GLN A 528 7.84 13.52 0.95
C GLN A 528 8.99 12.51 1.10
N THR A 529 9.11 11.83 2.23
CA THR A 529 10.24 10.93 2.55
C THR A 529 9.95 9.47 2.23
N ASN A 530 8.87 9.15 1.52
CA ASN A 530 8.57 7.76 1.17
C ASN A 530 9.63 7.20 0.19
N GLY A 531 10.23 6.05 0.53
CA GLY A 531 11.26 5.37 -0.26
C GLY A 531 12.62 6.07 -0.32
N CYS A 532 12.87 7.08 0.53
CA CYS A 532 14.07 7.92 0.46
C CYS A 532 15.38 7.18 0.75
N GLU A 533 15.31 6.01 1.38
CA GLU A 533 16.43 5.09 1.57
C GLU A 533 17.10 4.71 0.26
N THR A 534 16.34 4.66 -0.84
CA THR A 534 16.81 4.18 -2.14
C THR A 534 17.41 5.27 -3.02
N TRP A 535 17.34 6.54 -2.60
CA TRP A 535 17.72 7.64 -3.48
C TRP A 535 19.22 7.88 -3.54
N THR A 536 19.70 8.19 -4.74
CA THR A 536 21.01 8.81 -4.96
C THR A 536 20.82 10.33 -4.96
N LEU A 537 21.32 10.99 -3.93
CA LEU A 537 21.14 12.43 -3.71
C LEU A 537 22.26 13.25 -4.35
N LEU A 538 21.86 14.19 -5.18
CA LEU A 538 22.67 15.28 -5.72
C LEU A 538 22.46 16.56 -4.89
N ALA A 539 23.40 17.50 -4.95
CA ALA A 539 23.29 18.78 -4.23
C ALA A 539 21.97 19.53 -4.54
N ASP A 540 21.53 19.56 -5.80
CA ASP A 540 20.23 20.17 -6.16
C ASP A 540 19.04 19.44 -5.53
N THR A 541 19.06 18.11 -5.47
CA THR A 541 17.99 17.33 -4.83
C THR A 541 17.94 17.53 -3.32
N GLU A 542 19.09 17.60 -2.65
CA GLU A 542 19.17 17.93 -1.22
C GLU A 542 18.61 19.32 -0.94
N ARG A 543 19.00 20.31 -1.76
CA ARG A 543 18.48 21.68 -1.70
C ARG A 543 16.96 21.72 -1.85
N ARG A 544 16.39 21.00 -2.82
CA ARG A 544 14.93 20.96 -3.05
C ARG A 544 14.16 20.38 -1.86
N ILE A 545 14.69 19.34 -1.22
CA ILE A 545 14.08 18.75 -0.02
C ILE A 545 13.98 19.80 1.09
N GLN A 546 15.07 20.55 1.34
CA GLN A 546 15.10 21.61 2.35
C GLN A 546 14.19 22.79 1.98
N VAL A 547 14.21 23.24 0.72
CA VAL A 547 13.36 24.35 0.24
C VAL A 547 11.88 24.05 0.46
N PHE A 548 11.45 22.82 0.15
CA PHE A 548 10.07 22.41 0.39
C PHE A 548 9.70 22.45 1.88
N GLU A 549 10.52 21.87 2.75
CA GLU A 549 10.28 21.89 4.20
C GLU A 549 10.20 23.32 4.73
N ASN A 550 11.18 24.17 4.40
CA ASN A 550 11.19 25.57 4.83
C ASN A 550 9.95 26.34 4.33
N LYS A 551 9.50 26.08 3.10
CA LYS A 551 8.27 26.68 2.55
C LYS A 551 7.04 26.27 3.36
N CYS A 552 6.94 25.00 3.76
CA CYS A 552 5.86 24.52 4.61
C CYS A 552 5.93 25.12 6.01
N LEU A 553 7.10 25.11 6.66
CA LEU A 553 7.28 25.65 8.01
C LEU A 553 6.96 27.14 8.09
N ARG A 554 7.42 27.95 7.13
CA ARG A 554 7.06 29.37 7.03
C ARG A 554 5.55 29.57 6.96
N LYS A 555 4.84 28.77 6.15
CA LYS A 555 3.37 28.82 6.08
C LYS A 555 2.70 28.45 7.40
N LEU A 556 3.23 27.46 8.12
CA LEU A 556 2.69 27.06 9.44
C LEU A 556 2.90 28.16 10.49
N LEU A 557 4.04 28.86 10.43
CA LEU A 557 4.38 30.00 11.29
C LEU A 557 3.77 31.33 10.82
N ARG A 558 3.06 31.35 9.68
CA ARG A 558 2.52 32.56 9.04
C ARG A 558 3.57 33.61 8.67
N ILE A 559 4.81 33.18 8.43
CA ILE A 559 5.91 34.04 7.99
C ILE A 559 5.79 34.29 6.48
N SER A 560 5.65 35.56 6.12
CA SER A 560 5.67 36.08 4.76
C SER A 560 7.09 36.25 4.24
N TYR A 561 7.25 36.31 2.92
CA TYR A 561 8.53 36.69 2.31
C TYR A 561 8.93 38.14 2.67
N LYS A 562 7.94 39.01 2.91
CA LYS A 562 8.15 40.42 3.31
C LYS A 562 8.76 40.58 4.70
N ASP A 563 8.71 39.54 5.53
CA ASP A 563 9.22 39.62 6.90
C ASP A 563 10.75 39.47 6.94
N HIS A 564 11.39 39.14 5.81
CA HIS A 564 12.84 38.97 5.65
C HIS A 564 13.50 38.03 6.69
N VAL A 565 12.72 37.14 7.33
CA VAL A 565 13.21 36.16 8.32
C VAL A 565 14.06 35.09 7.62
N THR A 566 15.24 34.79 8.16
CA THR A 566 16.17 33.77 7.63
C THR A 566 15.64 32.35 7.84
N ASN A 567 16.22 31.34 7.15
CA ASN A 567 15.81 29.95 7.37
C ASN A 567 16.27 29.42 8.72
N GLU A 568 17.39 29.93 9.23
CA GLU A 568 17.95 29.68 10.54
C GLU A 568 16.97 30.12 11.63
N SER A 569 16.49 31.37 11.57
CA SER A 569 15.50 31.89 12.53
C SER A 569 14.16 31.15 12.44
N VAL A 570 13.73 30.74 11.25
CA VAL A 570 12.54 29.86 11.11
C VAL A 570 12.73 28.57 11.90
N ARG A 571 13.91 27.93 11.83
CA ARG A 571 14.19 26.69 12.56
C ARG A 571 14.24 26.92 14.07
N GLU A 572 14.86 28.01 14.51
CA GLU A 572 14.90 28.40 15.94
C GLU A 572 13.48 28.57 16.50
N LEU A 573 12.58 29.22 15.75
CA LEU A 573 11.17 29.33 16.14
C LEU A 573 10.49 27.96 16.26
N VAL A 574 10.69 27.07 15.28
CA VAL A 574 10.15 25.70 15.37
C VAL A 574 10.67 25.00 16.64
N VAL A 575 11.96 25.09 16.93
CA VAL A 575 12.56 24.52 18.14
C VAL A 575 11.94 25.13 19.40
N ALA A 576 11.70 26.44 19.42
CA ALA A 576 11.05 27.09 20.55
C ALA A 576 9.63 26.55 20.80
N TYR A 577 8.85 26.27 19.75
CA TYR A 577 7.48 25.78 19.89
C TYR A 577 7.35 24.28 20.18
N VAL A 578 8.22 23.45 19.60
CA VAL A 578 8.05 21.98 19.62
C VAL A 578 9.28 21.21 20.08
N GLY A 579 10.31 21.90 20.55
CA GLY A 579 11.61 21.32 20.91
C GLY A 579 12.44 20.91 19.67
N PRO A 580 13.66 20.39 19.88
CA PRO A 580 14.56 19.99 18.80
C PRO A 580 13.90 19.04 17.81
N GLN A 581 13.92 19.40 16.53
CA GLN A 581 13.39 18.58 15.45
C GLN A 581 14.46 18.20 14.44
N GLU A 582 14.39 16.97 13.95
CA GLU A 582 15.24 16.53 12.84
C GLU A 582 14.71 17.10 11.51
N PRO A 583 15.50 17.92 10.78
CA PRO A 583 15.10 18.41 9.46
C PRO A 583 14.89 17.26 8.48
N SER A 584 14.04 17.47 7.48
CA SER A 584 13.68 16.43 6.50
C SER A 584 14.89 15.84 5.78
N LEU A 585 15.90 16.66 5.43
CA LEU A 585 17.13 16.13 4.84
C LEU A 585 17.91 15.24 5.81
N ALA A 586 18.01 15.61 7.09
CA ALA A 586 18.67 14.78 8.09
C ALA A 586 17.91 13.44 8.28
N THR A 587 16.58 13.47 8.31
CA THR A 587 15.76 12.26 8.31
C THR A 587 16.04 11.37 7.10
N VAL A 588 16.16 11.93 5.89
CA VAL A 588 16.52 11.17 4.68
C VAL A 588 17.91 10.54 4.82
N LYS A 589 18.93 11.31 5.21
CA LYS A 589 20.29 10.81 5.43
C LYS A 589 20.32 9.69 6.46
N ARG A 590 19.65 9.89 7.60
CA ARG A 590 19.55 8.91 8.68
C ARG A 590 18.89 7.61 8.23
N ARG A 591 17.78 7.68 7.48
CA ARG A 591 17.08 6.49 6.96
C ARG A 591 17.95 5.75 5.94
N LYS A 592 18.64 6.48 5.06
CA LYS A 592 19.57 5.89 4.09
C LYS A 592 20.78 5.22 4.77
N LEU A 593 21.37 5.83 5.79
CA LEU A 593 22.44 5.24 6.61
C LEU A 593 21.94 4.01 7.39
N ALA A 594 20.74 4.09 7.98
CA ALA A 594 20.14 2.95 8.66
C ALA A 594 19.88 1.78 7.69
N TRP A 595 19.43 2.08 6.47
CA TRP A 595 19.24 1.12 5.39
C TRP A 595 20.55 0.46 4.97
N PHE A 596 21.64 1.23 4.77
CA PHE A 596 22.96 0.68 4.52
C PHE A 596 23.33 -0.37 5.57
N GLY A 597 23.21 0.00 6.86
CA GLY A 597 23.52 -0.92 7.94
C GLY A 597 22.63 -2.17 7.94
N HIS A 598 21.34 -2.02 7.64
CA HIS A 598 20.42 -3.15 7.54
C HIS A 598 20.86 -4.12 6.44
N VAL A 599 21.08 -3.61 5.22
CA VAL A 599 21.51 -4.42 4.08
C VAL A 599 22.86 -5.10 4.34
N THR A 600 23.83 -4.42 4.93
CA THR A 600 25.16 -5.03 5.17
C THR A 600 25.17 -6.15 6.20
N ARG A 601 24.24 -6.13 7.17
CA ARG A 601 24.18 -7.10 8.27
C ARG A 601 23.47 -8.40 7.90
N HIS A 602 22.54 -8.37 6.95
CA HIS A 602 21.79 -9.56 6.55
C HIS A 602 22.39 -10.18 5.29
N ASP A 603 22.66 -11.49 5.33
CA ASP A 603 23.02 -12.22 4.13
C ASP A 603 21.78 -12.32 3.23
N SER A 604 21.77 -11.54 2.16
CA SER A 604 20.60 -11.31 1.33
C SER A 604 21.01 -10.91 -0.08
N LEU A 605 20.13 -11.12 -1.05
CA LEU A 605 20.28 -10.66 -2.43
C LEU A 605 20.61 -9.16 -2.48
N SER A 606 19.99 -8.36 -1.62
CA SER A 606 20.27 -6.92 -1.51
C SER A 606 21.71 -6.62 -1.09
N LYS A 607 22.28 -7.43 -0.20
CA LYS A 607 23.70 -7.33 0.19
C LYS A 607 24.61 -7.75 -0.97
N THR A 608 24.30 -8.86 -1.64
CA THR A 608 25.03 -9.32 -2.83
C THR A 608 25.01 -8.26 -3.94
N ILE A 609 23.85 -7.67 -4.21
CA ILE A 609 23.69 -6.60 -5.20
C ILE A 609 24.45 -5.34 -4.75
N LEU A 610 24.42 -4.96 -3.47
CA LEU A 610 25.14 -3.78 -2.98
C LEU A 610 26.66 -3.95 -3.03
N GLN A 611 27.19 -5.11 -2.65
CA GLN A 611 28.63 -5.33 -2.46
C GLN A 611 29.32 -6.01 -3.67
N GLY A 612 28.57 -6.75 -4.49
CA GLY A 612 29.10 -7.43 -5.67
C GLY A 612 29.45 -6.48 -6.81
N THR A 613 30.28 -6.92 -7.75
CA THR A 613 30.64 -6.13 -8.93
C THR A 613 30.02 -6.73 -10.19
N VAL A 614 29.84 -5.90 -11.21
CA VAL A 614 29.45 -6.32 -12.57
C VAL A 614 30.73 -6.57 -13.37
N GLU A 615 30.72 -7.57 -14.26
CA GLU A 615 31.87 -7.87 -15.11
C GLU A 615 32.05 -6.83 -16.23
N GLY A 616 33.28 -6.31 -16.36
CA GLY A 616 33.64 -5.37 -17.41
C GLY A 616 34.44 -4.18 -16.88
N LYS A 617 34.85 -3.30 -17.79
CA LYS A 617 35.63 -2.11 -17.46
C LYS A 617 34.71 -0.96 -17.04
N HIS A 618 35.14 -0.20 -16.04
CA HIS A 618 34.46 1.05 -15.70
C HIS A 618 34.53 2.05 -16.87
N ARG A 619 33.49 2.87 -17.00
CA ARG A 619 33.49 4.04 -17.90
C ARG A 619 34.72 4.90 -17.64
N ARG A 620 35.39 5.38 -18.68
CA ARG A 620 36.49 6.36 -18.53
C ARG A 620 35.94 7.76 -18.23
N GLY A 621 36.64 8.53 -17.38
CA GLY A 621 36.28 9.91 -17.01
C GLY A 621 35.40 10.01 -15.76
N ARG A 622 34.76 11.17 -15.58
CA ARG A 622 33.94 11.47 -14.40
C ARG A 622 32.73 10.53 -14.33
N GLN A 623 32.67 9.72 -13.28
CA GLN A 623 31.53 8.84 -13.02
C GLN A 623 30.31 9.63 -12.57
N LYS A 624 29.11 9.10 -12.90
CA LYS A 624 27.88 9.54 -12.24
C LYS A 624 27.99 9.18 -10.75
N LYS A 625 27.45 10.05 -9.90
CA LYS A 625 27.45 9.84 -8.45
C LYS A 625 26.68 8.57 -8.12
N ALA A 626 27.29 7.67 -7.34
CA ALA A 626 26.70 6.42 -6.92
C ALA A 626 25.87 6.59 -5.63
N TRP A 627 24.94 5.67 -5.36
CA TRP A 627 24.17 5.65 -4.13
C TRP A 627 25.09 5.57 -2.91
N CYS A 628 26.14 4.75 -2.99
CA CYS A 628 27.16 4.58 -1.96
C CYS A 628 28.03 5.82 -1.72
N ASP A 629 28.17 6.70 -2.72
CA ASP A 629 29.00 7.89 -2.56
C ASP A 629 28.38 8.87 -1.58
N ASN A 630 27.05 8.94 -1.50
CA ASN A 630 26.39 9.68 -0.42
C ASN A 630 26.82 9.17 0.97
N ILE A 631 26.87 7.85 1.16
CA ILE A 631 27.24 7.24 2.45
C ILE A 631 28.69 7.57 2.80
N LYS A 632 29.61 7.40 1.83
CA LYS A 632 31.03 7.73 2.00
C LYS A 632 31.21 9.21 2.33
N GLU A 633 30.60 10.11 1.58
CA GLU A 633 30.70 11.56 1.79
C GLU A 633 30.18 12.00 3.17
N TRP A 634 29.04 11.48 3.62
CA TRP A 634 28.44 11.90 4.89
C TRP A 634 29.17 11.35 6.11
N THR A 635 29.87 10.22 5.95
CA THR A 635 30.58 9.55 7.04
C THR A 635 32.08 9.81 7.03
N GLY A 636 32.64 10.22 5.90
CA GLY A 636 34.09 10.34 5.67
C GLY A 636 34.82 8.99 5.60
N MET A 637 34.10 7.88 5.41
CA MET A 637 34.67 6.53 5.46
C MET A 637 34.77 5.87 4.09
N ALA A 638 35.80 5.05 3.91
CA ALA A 638 35.91 4.14 2.77
C ALA A 638 34.91 2.98 2.88
N MET A 639 34.65 2.27 1.77
CA MET A 639 33.65 1.20 1.73
C MET A 639 33.96 0.05 2.70
N TYR A 640 35.22 -0.37 2.83
CA TYR A 640 35.60 -1.45 3.74
C TYR A 640 35.38 -1.07 5.22
N GLU A 641 35.64 0.18 5.58
CA GLU A 641 35.39 0.72 6.93
C GLU A 641 33.89 0.81 7.21
N LEU A 642 33.11 1.23 6.22
CA LEU A 642 31.66 1.28 6.29
C LEU A 642 31.06 -0.10 6.57
N VAL A 643 31.46 -1.12 5.81
CA VAL A 643 30.97 -2.49 6.00
C VAL A 643 31.36 -3.01 7.39
N ARG A 644 32.62 -2.82 7.81
CA ARG A 644 33.10 -3.22 9.14
C ARG A 644 32.32 -2.51 10.26
N SER A 645 32.14 -1.20 10.15
CA SER A 645 31.43 -0.39 11.15
C SER A 645 29.94 -0.71 11.21
N ALA A 646 29.33 -1.11 10.09
CA ALA A 646 27.93 -1.42 10.02
C ALA A 646 27.58 -2.79 10.61
N SER A 647 28.55 -3.69 10.76
CA SER A 647 28.39 -4.99 11.43
C SER A 647 27.99 -4.83 12.90
N ASP A 648 28.52 -3.82 13.60
CA ASP A 648 28.09 -3.45 14.95
C ASP A 648 26.84 -2.56 14.86
N ARG A 649 25.71 -3.08 15.35
CA ARG A 649 24.41 -2.41 15.27
C ARG A 649 24.37 -1.12 16.10
N ASP A 650 24.96 -1.12 17.29
CA ASP A 650 24.85 -0.01 18.23
C ASP A 650 25.82 1.10 17.87
N ALA A 651 27.07 0.74 17.54
CA ALA A 651 28.04 1.70 17.02
C ALA A 651 27.53 2.35 15.72
N TRP A 652 26.95 1.57 14.81
CA TRP A 652 26.37 2.11 13.57
C TRP A 652 25.21 3.06 13.83
N ARG A 653 24.36 2.77 14.81
CA ARG A 653 23.21 3.62 15.19
C ARG A 653 23.68 4.99 15.70
N GLN A 654 24.69 5.01 16.57
CA GLN A 654 25.27 6.26 17.07
C GLN A 654 25.89 7.08 15.93
N LYS A 655 26.62 6.42 15.03
CA LYS A 655 27.27 7.05 13.87
C LYS A 655 26.27 7.61 12.86
N THR A 656 25.16 6.90 12.66
CA THR A 656 24.05 7.34 11.81
C THR A 656 23.45 8.65 12.32
N ALA A 657 23.27 8.79 13.64
CA ALA A 657 22.73 10.01 14.25
C ALA A 657 23.68 11.21 14.06
N SER A 658 24.98 11.04 14.27
CA SER A 658 25.96 12.13 14.12
C SER A 658 26.20 12.51 12.65
N SER A 659 26.23 11.54 11.74
CA SER A 659 26.51 11.77 10.31
C SER A 659 25.32 12.38 9.57
N ALA A 660 24.08 12.05 9.95
CA ALA A 660 22.88 12.64 9.37
C ALA A 660 22.79 14.15 9.58
N LEU A 661 23.40 14.64 10.66
CA LEU A 661 23.48 16.07 11.01
C LEU A 661 24.72 16.75 10.42
N ARG A 662 25.67 16.04 9.79
CA ARG A 662 26.84 16.67 9.15
C ARG A 662 26.52 16.94 7.67
N SER A 663 26.65 18.19 7.24
CA SER A 663 26.65 18.54 5.81
C SER A 663 27.57 19.75 5.58
N PRO A 664 28.41 19.76 4.54
CA PRO A 664 29.28 20.90 4.22
C PRO A 664 28.53 22.18 3.80
N ALA A 665 27.20 22.14 3.70
CA ALA A 665 26.36 23.30 3.39
C ALA A 665 25.69 23.96 4.62
N VAL A 666 25.90 23.45 5.83
CA VAL A 666 25.31 24.05 7.05
C VAL A 666 26.30 23.89 8.21
N LYS A 667 26.94 24.99 8.63
CA LYS A 667 27.58 25.04 9.95
C LYS A 667 26.45 24.96 10.99
N TYR A 668 26.28 23.80 11.59
CA TYR A 668 25.42 23.65 12.76
C TYR A 668 26.15 24.30 13.93
N GLY A 669 25.72 25.51 14.31
CA GLY A 669 26.19 26.16 15.53
C GLY A 669 25.78 25.33 16.75
N GLN A 670 26.68 25.26 17.74
CA GLN A 670 26.32 24.81 19.08
C GLN A 670 25.15 25.64 19.64
N PRO A 671 24.31 25.10 20.53
CA PRO A 671 23.18 25.84 21.08
C PRO A 671 23.68 27.08 21.84
N PRO A 672 23.17 28.30 21.55
CA PRO A 672 23.46 29.45 22.40
C PRO A 672 22.74 29.28 23.75
N ILE A 673 23.53 29.38 24.81
CA ILE A 673 23.06 29.60 26.17
C ILE A 673 22.55 31.06 26.22
N ASN A 674 21.28 31.27 25.86
CA ASN A 674 20.38 32.31 26.38
C ASN A 674 19.19 32.52 25.43
N SER A 675 18.05 31.91 25.77
CA SER A 675 16.76 32.18 25.14
C SER A 675 15.95 33.15 25.99
N ALA A 676 16.21 34.45 25.86
CA ALA A 676 15.39 35.50 26.49
C ALA A 676 15.53 36.84 25.77
N SER A 677 15.06 36.97 24.51
CA SER A 677 14.71 38.30 23.96
C SER A 677 13.82 38.33 22.71
N ILE A 678 13.57 37.22 22.00
CA ILE A 678 12.89 37.29 20.68
C ILE A 678 11.36 37.00 20.74
N VAL A 679 10.80 36.65 21.89
CA VAL A 679 9.37 36.27 21.98
C VAL A 679 8.41 37.48 22.07
N SER A 680 8.91 38.70 22.24
CA SER A 680 8.05 39.87 22.56
C SER A 680 7.51 40.66 21.36
N SER A 681 7.91 40.37 20.12
CA SER A 681 7.58 41.23 18.96
C SER A 681 6.61 40.62 17.92
N PHE A 682 6.02 39.45 18.17
CA PHE A 682 5.10 38.79 17.23
C PHE A 682 3.74 38.37 17.82
N ILE A 683 3.33 38.99 18.94
CA ILE A 683 1.95 38.91 19.41
C ILE A 683 1.29 40.28 19.19
N LEU A 684 0.73 40.46 17.99
CA LEU A 684 -0.47 41.25 17.70
C LEU A 684 -1.15 40.67 16.45
#